data_AF-A0A5C6T0C2-F1
#
_entry.id   AF-A0A5C6T0C2-F1
#
_cell.length_a   1.000
_cell.length_b   1.000
_cell.length_c   1.000
_cell.angle_alpha   90.00
_cell.angle_beta   90.00
_cell.angle_gamma   90.00
#
_symmetry.space_group_name_H-M   'P 1'
#
loop_
_entity.id
_entity.type
_entity.pdbx_description
1 polymer ?
#
loop_
_entity_poly.entity_id
_entity_poly.type
_entity_poly.pdbx_seq_one_letter_code
_entity_poly.pdbx_strand_id
1 'polypeptide(L)'
;MTGIENKEFKWYQVCEVFTDYKTYLLFIFFLSMNVPTGGLITFGAQIVLGLGYGRPETTLLGMPTEMMQSLAGFMVAIPQQWLHNKRCYTAAACCLVPLVCSRIIRALTLAMGNVSGHTKKLTVNATIFLAYCIANIIGPQVFRAAEAPHYSTGYNYNLGFEATAICALLAYAGGCIVENRKRDKAEDYLLGVPQATQPSSTGTRARRKPILRVKTGCFTCRNRKKKCDESRPVCSGCRRNKIQCRWPSPQLPLQSPPNANDSPSLEPSAKSPTLDSHERRFSQSFDVDMGIEEVLEDPPALDADHEYGEYDLLRLQSISAPDLPLQLCSIAPATGVSFADHDLDQVDYGLADETQTEIQAIQSFEEDETIEDPTIQDSVSNALISLSGAHLGQRALIEPSPSPVNPSILPGLDAQAFELMGHYLDRTAVSMGNGSTTTNPFIVQLIPLSFANPIVRELMLSQSASHRAVLDAGDQSEVIAHTYYTKSIRLFRKAVNDYLTGTESNPLWVTIGALIMCFTETAKGDTNGVIFDHIQAVGPLVTNLLTKLPHLLPDGLCAFVTEYYIYTAIVSMISTDPSAGTGLLLSPDLEHKAQSLAESGYVGQLCGSWLSLLLLIPRIFDFGHRRVAASVDPPFPAADDFLNFGSLQFEITSFVPSPSASSEVTICGYIFQQAVHLYLLTALGIGDERQLTQQLSLEHTLASAFSYLEQLPASARINTSMCWALAVIGSCTRDEERRELLRQRLQTMFLTIGLGNISSTLSLLEHIWMRPQREQSPWIICQIMYEHEIWISFA
;
A
#
# COMPACT_ATOMS: atom_id res chain seq x y z
N MET A 1 -30.85 -5.58 -21.69
CA MET A 1 -31.85 -5.85 -20.62
C MET A 1 -33.09 -4.99 -20.86
N THR A 2 -34.28 -5.39 -20.41
CA THR A 2 -35.48 -4.53 -20.42
C THR A 2 -35.59 -3.79 -19.08
N GLY A 3 -35.23 -2.51 -19.06
CA GLY A 3 -35.13 -1.69 -17.84
C GLY A 3 -36.47 -1.36 -17.19
N ILE A 4 -37.00 -2.29 -16.40
CA ILE A 4 -37.95 -2.01 -15.31
C ILE A 4 -37.30 -2.55 -14.04
N GLU A 5 -36.59 -1.68 -13.34
CA GLU A 5 -36.01 -1.96 -12.03
C GLU A 5 -37.14 -2.34 -11.06
N ASN A 6 -37.00 -3.49 -10.39
CA ASN A 6 -38.04 -4.05 -9.54
C ASN A 6 -37.43 -4.40 -8.19
N LYS A 7 -37.53 -3.47 -7.23
CA LYS A 7 -36.82 -3.50 -5.94
C LYS A 7 -37.41 -4.48 -4.92
N GLU A 8 -38.58 -5.05 -5.19
CA GLU A 8 -39.21 -6.08 -4.36
C GLU A 8 -38.64 -7.47 -4.68
N PHE A 9 -37.98 -8.10 -3.71
CA PHE A 9 -37.54 -9.49 -3.80
C PHE A 9 -38.74 -10.44 -3.62
N LYS A 10 -38.90 -11.42 -4.51
CA LYS A 10 -40.12 -12.26 -4.57
C LYS A 10 -39.80 -13.73 -4.32
N TRP A 11 -39.97 -14.18 -3.08
CA TRP A 11 -39.58 -15.53 -2.62
C TRP A 11 -40.21 -16.66 -3.44
N TYR A 12 -41.46 -16.52 -3.88
CA TYR A 12 -42.10 -17.53 -4.74
C TYR A 12 -41.34 -17.75 -6.06
N GLN A 13 -40.68 -16.72 -6.62
CA GLN A 13 -39.86 -16.85 -7.84
C GLN A 13 -38.55 -17.61 -7.56
N VAL A 14 -38.07 -17.63 -6.32
CA VAL A 14 -36.91 -18.43 -5.90
C VAL A 14 -37.30 -19.91 -5.86
N CYS A 15 -38.43 -20.24 -5.20
CA CYS A 15 -38.98 -21.59 -5.19
C CYS A 15 -39.33 -22.11 -6.60
N GLU A 16 -39.78 -21.21 -7.49
CA GLU A 16 -40.03 -21.52 -8.91
C GLU A 16 -38.75 -21.89 -9.68
N VAL A 17 -37.57 -21.39 -9.29
CA VAL A 17 -36.29 -21.77 -9.92
C VAL A 17 -35.87 -23.19 -9.53
N PHE A 18 -36.02 -23.54 -8.25
CA PHE A 18 -35.72 -24.89 -7.72
C PHE A 18 -36.77 -25.95 -8.09
N THR A 19 -37.83 -25.59 -8.80
CA THR A 19 -38.84 -26.54 -9.32
C THR A 19 -38.93 -26.55 -10.85
N ASP A 20 -38.26 -25.64 -11.56
CA ASP A 20 -38.21 -25.61 -13.03
C ASP A 20 -37.09 -26.54 -13.55
N TYR A 21 -37.47 -27.63 -14.22
CA TYR A 21 -36.52 -28.59 -14.84
C TYR A 21 -35.48 -27.92 -15.76
N LYS A 22 -35.80 -26.76 -16.34
CA LYS A 22 -34.89 -25.96 -17.17
C LYS A 22 -33.68 -25.47 -16.37
N THR A 23 -33.85 -25.15 -15.08
CA THR A 23 -32.76 -24.72 -14.20
C THR A 23 -31.74 -25.83 -14.05
N TYR A 24 -32.19 -27.05 -13.76
CA TYR A 24 -31.32 -28.22 -13.56
C TYR A 24 -30.59 -28.62 -14.85
N LEU A 25 -31.27 -28.60 -16.00
CA LEU A 25 -30.62 -28.85 -17.29
C LEU A 25 -29.55 -27.79 -17.62
N LEU A 26 -29.80 -26.52 -17.30
CA LEU A 26 -28.79 -25.47 -17.45
C LEU A 26 -27.64 -25.64 -16.44
N PHE A 27 -27.91 -25.97 -15.18
CA PHE A 27 -26.89 -26.22 -14.16
C PHE A 27 -25.95 -27.37 -14.56
N ILE A 28 -26.49 -28.50 -15.01
CA ILE A 28 -25.72 -29.65 -15.51
C ILE A 28 -24.89 -29.25 -16.73
N PHE A 29 -25.50 -28.55 -17.70
CA PHE A 29 -24.79 -28.05 -18.88
C PHE A 29 -23.62 -27.12 -18.52
N PHE A 30 -23.82 -26.15 -17.62
CA PHE A 30 -22.77 -25.23 -17.16
C PHE A 30 -21.67 -25.94 -16.37
N LEU A 31 -22.02 -26.85 -15.47
CA LEU A 31 -21.06 -27.65 -14.72
C LEU A 31 -20.19 -28.47 -15.68
N SER A 32 -20.81 -29.25 -16.57
CA SER A 32 -20.10 -30.11 -17.52
C SER A 32 -19.30 -29.34 -18.58
N MET A 33 -19.71 -28.11 -18.95
CA MET A 33 -18.92 -27.25 -19.84
C MET A 33 -17.65 -26.70 -19.19
N ASN A 34 -17.68 -26.39 -17.88
CA ASN A 34 -16.56 -25.70 -17.23
C ASN A 34 -15.54 -26.65 -16.59
N VAL A 35 -15.90 -27.90 -16.26
CA VAL A 35 -14.94 -28.88 -15.70
C VAL A 35 -13.75 -29.12 -16.65
N PRO A 36 -13.94 -29.38 -17.96
CA PRO A 36 -12.84 -29.51 -18.91
C PRO A 36 -12.04 -28.20 -19.07
N THR A 37 -12.73 -27.06 -19.10
CA THR A 37 -12.09 -25.74 -19.24
C THR A 37 -11.16 -25.44 -18.06
N GLY A 38 -11.60 -25.66 -16.82
CA GLY A 38 -10.76 -25.48 -15.62
C GLY A 38 -9.54 -26.39 -15.63
N GLY A 39 -9.73 -27.70 -15.90
CA GLY A 39 -8.62 -28.65 -15.99
C GLY A 39 -7.61 -28.32 -17.09
N LEU A 40 -8.08 -27.97 -18.30
CA LEU A 40 -7.21 -27.62 -19.43
C LEU A 40 -6.48 -26.28 -19.25
N ILE A 41 -7.07 -25.29 -18.57
CA ILE A 41 -6.37 -24.04 -18.23
C ILE A 41 -5.26 -24.31 -17.21
N THR A 42 -5.53 -25.09 -16.16
CA THR A 42 -4.53 -25.38 -15.12
C THR A 42 -3.39 -26.29 -15.61
N PHE A 43 -3.67 -27.29 -16.44
CA PHE A 43 -2.67 -28.28 -16.86
C PHE A 43 -2.17 -28.12 -18.30
N GLY A 44 -2.73 -27.21 -19.11
CA GLY A 44 -2.39 -27.07 -20.54
C GLY A 44 -0.90 -26.92 -20.82
N ALA A 45 -0.19 -26.09 -20.06
CA ALA A 45 1.26 -25.94 -20.20
C ALA A 45 2.03 -27.21 -19.84
N GLN A 46 1.61 -27.94 -18.78
CA GLN A 46 2.24 -29.21 -18.38
C GLN A 46 2.01 -30.32 -19.42
N ILE A 47 0.85 -30.33 -20.07
CA ILE A 47 0.52 -31.25 -21.17
C ILE A 47 1.43 -30.97 -22.38
N VAL A 48 1.61 -29.70 -22.77
CA VAL A 48 2.45 -29.35 -23.93
C VAL A 48 3.94 -29.60 -23.65
N LEU A 49 4.43 -29.32 -22.44
CA LEU A 49 5.77 -29.76 -21.99
C LEU A 49 5.89 -31.30 -22.04
N GLY A 50 4.85 -32.02 -21.61
CA GLY A 50 4.75 -33.48 -21.65
C GLY A 50 4.77 -34.10 -23.06
N LEU A 51 4.50 -33.30 -24.11
CA LEU A 51 4.64 -33.69 -25.52
C LEU A 51 6.06 -33.47 -26.06
N GLY A 52 7.01 -33.02 -25.24
CA GLY A 52 8.42 -32.83 -25.61
C GLY A 52 8.76 -31.44 -26.17
N TYR A 53 7.84 -30.47 -26.10
CA TYR A 53 8.14 -29.08 -26.40
C TYR A 53 8.88 -28.41 -25.23
N GLY A 54 9.76 -27.46 -25.54
CA GLY A 54 10.44 -26.67 -24.51
C GLY A 54 9.53 -25.62 -23.87
N ARG A 55 10.05 -24.94 -22.85
CA ARG A 55 9.33 -23.89 -22.11
C ARG A 55 8.94 -22.67 -22.97
N PRO A 56 9.84 -22.04 -23.77
CA PRO A 56 9.44 -20.91 -24.60
C PRO A 56 8.48 -21.34 -25.73
N GLU A 57 8.67 -22.52 -26.32
CA GLU A 57 7.78 -23.08 -27.35
C GLU A 57 6.37 -23.33 -26.78
N THR A 58 6.28 -23.86 -25.54
CA THR A 58 5.00 -24.07 -24.84
C THR A 58 4.24 -22.76 -24.65
N THR A 59 4.90 -21.71 -24.19
CA THR A 59 4.28 -20.38 -24.01
C THR A 59 3.87 -19.78 -25.37
N LEU A 60 4.71 -19.95 -26.40
CA LEU A 60 4.42 -19.50 -27.77
C LEU A 60 3.23 -20.24 -28.40
N LEU A 61 3.03 -21.52 -28.09
CA LEU A 61 1.86 -22.31 -28.50
C LEU A 61 0.56 -21.87 -27.78
N GLY A 62 0.68 -21.28 -26.59
CA GLY A 62 -0.46 -20.73 -25.84
C GLY A 62 -1.07 -19.49 -26.51
N MET A 63 -0.26 -18.53 -26.96
CA MET A 63 -0.76 -17.21 -27.42
C MET A 63 -1.73 -17.28 -28.63
N PRO A 64 -1.48 -18.09 -29.69
CA PRO A 64 -2.43 -18.24 -30.80
C PRO A 64 -3.77 -18.85 -30.37
N THR A 65 -3.77 -19.69 -29.34
CA THR A 65 -4.97 -20.41 -28.89
C THR A 65 -6.03 -19.42 -28.39
N GLU A 66 -5.67 -18.48 -27.52
CA GLU A 66 -6.59 -17.46 -27.01
C GLU A 66 -7.05 -16.46 -28.10
N MET A 67 -6.18 -16.17 -29.08
CA MET A 67 -6.54 -15.35 -30.24
C MET A 67 -7.57 -16.05 -31.14
N MET A 68 -7.34 -17.33 -31.48
CA MET A 68 -8.29 -18.13 -32.26
C MET A 68 -9.63 -18.32 -31.52
N GLN A 69 -9.56 -18.58 -30.22
CA GLN A 69 -10.70 -18.70 -29.30
C GLN A 69 -11.57 -17.43 -29.27
N SER A 70 -10.92 -16.25 -29.29
CA SER A 70 -11.59 -14.95 -29.36
C SER A 70 -12.24 -14.69 -30.73
N LEU A 71 -11.49 -14.91 -31.82
CA LEU A 71 -11.97 -14.74 -33.20
C LEU A 71 -13.18 -15.65 -33.51
N ALA A 72 -13.10 -16.92 -33.10
CA ALA A 72 -14.19 -17.87 -33.25
C ALA A 72 -15.45 -17.48 -32.43
N GLY A 73 -15.28 -16.72 -31.34
CA GLY A 73 -16.38 -16.06 -30.63
C GLY A 73 -17.19 -15.13 -31.52
N PHE A 74 -16.54 -14.22 -32.24
CA PHE A 74 -17.19 -13.29 -33.18
C PHE A 74 -17.80 -14.01 -34.39
N MET A 75 -17.08 -14.98 -34.97
CA MET A 75 -17.54 -15.77 -36.12
C MET A 75 -18.83 -16.53 -35.85
N VAL A 76 -19.08 -16.96 -34.60
CA VAL A 76 -20.34 -17.60 -34.19
C VAL A 76 -21.41 -16.56 -33.79
N ALA A 77 -21.02 -15.44 -33.16
CA ALA A 77 -21.95 -14.43 -32.69
C ALA A 77 -22.64 -13.64 -33.82
N ILE A 78 -21.91 -13.30 -34.89
CA ILE A 78 -22.44 -12.45 -35.98
C ILE A 78 -23.57 -13.15 -36.77
N PRO A 79 -23.42 -14.40 -37.27
CA PRO A 79 -24.51 -15.10 -37.96
C PRO A 79 -25.75 -15.35 -37.08
N GLN A 80 -25.59 -15.43 -35.75
CA GLN A 80 -26.70 -15.63 -34.82
C GLN A 80 -27.67 -14.43 -34.76
N GLN A 81 -27.26 -13.25 -35.25
CA GLN A 81 -28.17 -12.10 -35.41
C GLN A 81 -29.22 -12.35 -36.52
N TRP A 82 -28.85 -13.13 -37.54
CA TRP A 82 -29.68 -13.41 -38.72
C TRP A 82 -30.50 -14.71 -38.57
N LEU A 83 -30.01 -15.67 -37.77
CA LEU A 83 -30.64 -16.97 -37.55
C LEU A 83 -31.72 -16.94 -36.44
N HIS A 84 -32.91 -16.45 -36.79
CA HIS A 84 -34.09 -16.50 -35.92
C HIS A 84 -34.51 -17.94 -35.54
N ASN A 85 -35.03 -18.11 -34.31
CA ASN A 85 -35.52 -19.35 -33.69
C ASN A 85 -34.60 -20.61 -33.63
N LYS A 86 -33.45 -20.66 -34.32
CA LYS A 86 -32.56 -21.86 -34.32
C LYS A 86 -31.46 -21.86 -33.25
N ARG A 87 -31.54 -20.97 -32.26
CA ARG A 87 -30.44 -20.67 -31.30
C ARG A 87 -29.93 -21.86 -30.47
N CYS A 88 -30.80 -22.77 -30.03
CA CYS A 88 -30.37 -23.93 -29.24
C CYS A 88 -29.65 -24.98 -30.09
N TYR A 89 -30.10 -25.21 -31.34
CA TYR A 89 -29.44 -26.13 -32.26
C TYR A 89 -28.06 -25.64 -32.70
N THR A 90 -27.91 -24.34 -32.99
CA THR A 90 -26.60 -23.76 -33.27
C THR A 90 -25.72 -23.69 -32.02
N ALA A 91 -26.27 -23.76 -30.81
CA ALA A 91 -25.48 -23.87 -29.58
C ALA A 91 -24.92 -25.30 -29.42
N ALA A 92 -25.75 -26.33 -29.57
CA ALA A 92 -25.30 -27.73 -29.56
C ALA A 92 -24.27 -28.02 -30.66
N ALA A 93 -24.44 -27.46 -31.87
CA ALA A 93 -23.46 -27.59 -32.94
C ALA A 93 -22.07 -27.02 -32.59
N CYS A 94 -22.00 -25.91 -31.85
CA CYS A 94 -20.72 -25.35 -31.37
C CYS A 94 -20.17 -26.07 -30.12
N CYS A 95 -20.94 -26.97 -29.52
CA CYS A 95 -20.41 -27.88 -28.50
C CYS A 95 -19.64 -29.06 -29.14
N LEU A 96 -19.77 -29.31 -30.45
CA LEU A 96 -18.98 -30.32 -31.17
C LEU A 96 -17.54 -29.90 -31.50
N VAL A 97 -17.17 -28.64 -31.24
CA VAL A 97 -15.80 -28.11 -31.42
C VAL A 97 -15.26 -27.66 -30.06
N PRO A 98 -14.24 -28.34 -29.48
CA PRO A 98 -13.76 -28.04 -28.12
C PRO A 98 -13.23 -26.61 -27.91
N LEU A 99 -12.59 -26.03 -28.94
CA LEU A 99 -11.72 -24.86 -28.84
C LEU A 99 -12.45 -23.48 -28.88
N VAL A 100 -13.60 -23.30 -28.22
CA VAL A 100 -14.40 -22.07 -28.41
C VAL A 100 -15.10 -21.50 -27.16
N CYS A 101 -14.58 -20.38 -26.65
CA CYS A 101 -15.22 -19.50 -25.64
C CYS A 101 -16.65 -19.06 -25.98
N SER A 102 -17.05 -19.13 -27.27
CA SER A 102 -18.43 -18.87 -27.72
C SER A 102 -19.47 -19.68 -26.93
N ARG A 103 -19.11 -20.87 -26.41
CA ARG A 103 -19.96 -21.72 -25.57
C ARG A 103 -20.49 -20.97 -24.34
N ILE A 104 -19.62 -20.32 -23.56
CA ILE A 104 -19.98 -19.63 -22.31
C ILE A 104 -20.87 -18.40 -22.58
N ILE A 105 -20.46 -17.53 -23.52
CA ILE A 105 -21.21 -16.31 -23.89
C ILE A 105 -22.64 -16.67 -24.33
N ARG A 106 -22.80 -17.77 -25.08
CA ARG A 106 -24.09 -18.22 -25.60
C ARG A 106 -24.92 -18.93 -24.53
N ALA A 107 -24.29 -19.65 -23.60
CA ALA A 107 -24.95 -20.25 -22.44
C ALA A 107 -25.64 -19.19 -21.56
N LEU A 108 -24.93 -18.11 -21.18
CA LEU A 108 -25.52 -16.99 -20.43
C LEU A 108 -26.64 -16.30 -21.22
N THR A 109 -26.46 -16.13 -22.53
CA THR A 109 -27.47 -15.52 -23.41
C THR A 109 -28.75 -16.34 -23.49
N LEU A 110 -28.67 -17.67 -23.50
CA LEU A 110 -29.83 -18.57 -23.48
C LEU A 110 -30.58 -18.49 -22.14
N ALA A 111 -29.86 -18.55 -21.01
CA ALA A 111 -30.46 -18.42 -19.68
C ALA A 111 -31.17 -17.06 -19.49
N MET A 112 -30.49 -15.96 -19.82
CA MET A 112 -31.07 -14.61 -19.73
C MET A 112 -32.21 -14.36 -20.70
N GLY A 113 -32.26 -15.05 -21.84
CA GLY A 113 -33.30 -14.92 -22.86
C GLY A 113 -34.60 -15.64 -22.52
N ASN A 114 -34.50 -16.85 -21.94
CA ASN A 114 -35.64 -17.75 -21.75
C ASN A 114 -36.31 -17.65 -20.37
N VAL A 115 -35.68 -17.00 -19.39
CA VAL A 115 -36.26 -16.72 -18.07
C VAL A 115 -37.03 -15.39 -18.08
N SER A 116 -38.12 -15.29 -17.32
CA SER A 116 -38.89 -14.06 -17.09
C SER A 116 -39.01 -13.77 -15.59
N GLY A 117 -39.10 -12.49 -15.22
CA GLY A 117 -39.03 -12.03 -13.82
C GLY A 117 -37.64 -11.52 -13.41
N HIS A 118 -37.59 -10.60 -12.44
CA HIS A 118 -36.33 -9.99 -11.97
C HIS A 118 -35.62 -10.93 -10.99
N THR A 119 -36.32 -11.34 -9.92
CA THR A 119 -35.81 -12.32 -8.94
C THR A 119 -35.51 -13.66 -9.61
N LYS A 120 -36.39 -14.18 -10.47
CA LYS A 120 -36.14 -15.44 -11.19
C LYS A 120 -34.82 -15.43 -11.98
N LYS A 121 -34.47 -14.32 -12.64
CA LYS A 121 -33.18 -14.18 -13.35
C LYS A 121 -31.98 -14.11 -12.42
N LEU A 122 -32.09 -13.36 -11.32
CA LEU A 122 -31.01 -13.25 -10.34
C LEU A 122 -30.69 -14.62 -9.72
N THR A 123 -31.71 -15.38 -9.33
CA THR A 123 -31.54 -16.74 -8.78
C THR A 123 -30.95 -17.70 -9.82
N VAL A 124 -31.44 -17.72 -11.07
CA VAL A 124 -30.86 -18.57 -12.13
C VAL A 124 -29.39 -18.22 -12.41
N ASN A 125 -29.03 -16.93 -12.42
CA ASN A 125 -27.63 -16.51 -12.55
C ASN A 125 -26.78 -17.00 -11.37
N ALA A 126 -27.27 -16.91 -10.13
CA ALA A 126 -26.57 -17.42 -8.95
C ALA A 126 -26.37 -18.95 -9.01
N THR A 127 -27.38 -19.71 -9.47
CA THR A 127 -27.27 -21.16 -9.71
C THR A 127 -26.22 -21.48 -10.78
N ILE A 128 -26.10 -20.66 -11.83
CA ILE A 128 -25.06 -20.80 -12.86
C ILE A 128 -23.65 -20.49 -12.32
N PHE A 129 -23.49 -19.45 -11.50
CA PHE A 129 -22.22 -19.17 -10.83
C PHE A 129 -21.81 -20.29 -9.86
N LEU A 130 -22.75 -20.89 -9.14
CA LEU A 130 -22.49 -22.06 -8.30
C LEU A 130 -21.97 -23.25 -9.11
N ALA A 131 -22.55 -23.51 -10.29
CA ALA A 131 -22.07 -24.55 -11.21
C ALA A 131 -20.61 -24.29 -11.66
N TYR A 132 -20.27 -23.03 -11.94
CA TYR A 132 -18.91 -22.61 -12.32
C TYR A 132 -17.90 -22.81 -11.17
N CYS A 133 -18.25 -22.43 -9.94
CA CYS A 133 -17.38 -22.65 -8.79
C CYS A 133 -17.13 -24.15 -8.52
N ILE A 134 -18.16 -24.98 -8.58
CA ILE A 134 -18.04 -26.43 -8.43
C ILE A 134 -17.18 -27.02 -9.57
N ALA A 135 -17.36 -26.53 -10.80
CA ALA A 135 -16.57 -26.98 -11.94
C ALA A 135 -15.06 -26.72 -11.77
N ASN A 136 -14.68 -25.55 -11.27
CA ASN A 136 -13.28 -25.18 -11.02
C ASN A 136 -12.64 -25.97 -9.87
N ILE A 137 -13.44 -26.47 -8.92
CA ILE A 137 -12.95 -27.38 -7.86
C ILE A 137 -12.69 -28.78 -8.42
N ILE A 138 -13.58 -29.29 -9.29
CA ILE A 138 -13.48 -30.63 -9.86
C ILE A 138 -12.39 -30.71 -10.94
N GLY A 139 -12.32 -29.72 -11.86
CA GLY A 139 -11.47 -29.74 -13.06
C GLY A 139 -10.01 -30.15 -12.81
N PRO A 140 -9.29 -29.52 -11.86
CA PRO A 140 -7.90 -29.90 -11.57
C PRO A 140 -7.75 -31.33 -11.00
N GLN A 141 -8.72 -31.83 -10.24
CA GLN A 141 -8.64 -33.15 -9.59
C GLN A 141 -8.74 -34.32 -10.57
N VAL A 142 -9.21 -34.08 -11.79
CA VAL A 142 -9.28 -35.08 -12.87
C VAL A 142 -7.88 -35.41 -13.42
N PHE A 143 -6.93 -34.49 -13.34
CA PHE A 143 -5.57 -34.62 -13.87
C PHE A 143 -4.61 -35.19 -12.82
N ARG A 144 -4.54 -36.53 -12.74
CA ARG A 144 -3.69 -37.25 -11.79
C ARG A 144 -2.21 -37.16 -12.17
N ALA A 145 -1.38 -36.70 -11.23
CA ALA A 145 0.08 -36.63 -11.40
C ALA A 145 0.71 -37.99 -11.76
N ALA A 146 0.18 -39.10 -11.23
CA ALA A 146 0.64 -40.47 -11.52
C ALA A 146 0.41 -40.93 -12.98
N GLU A 147 -0.33 -40.18 -13.79
CA GLU A 147 -0.56 -40.47 -15.22
C GLU A 147 0.21 -39.52 -16.15
N ALA A 148 1.08 -38.65 -15.63
CA ALA A 148 1.90 -37.76 -16.44
C ALA A 148 2.88 -38.54 -17.35
N PRO A 149 3.14 -38.09 -18.60
CA PRO A 149 2.56 -36.92 -19.26
C PRO A 149 1.24 -37.20 -20.01
N HIS A 150 0.75 -38.44 -20.02
CA HIS A 150 -0.34 -38.87 -20.92
C HIS A 150 -1.76 -38.64 -20.39
N TYR A 151 -1.95 -38.43 -19.08
CA TYR A 151 -3.19 -38.02 -18.40
C TYR A 151 -4.47 -38.71 -18.93
N SER A 152 -4.43 -40.03 -19.11
CA SER A 152 -5.48 -40.80 -19.78
C SER A 152 -6.87 -40.63 -19.15
N THR A 153 -6.94 -40.61 -17.82
CA THR A 153 -8.14 -40.31 -17.04
C THR A 153 -8.66 -38.91 -17.34
N GLY A 154 -7.78 -37.90 -17.39
CA GLY A 154 -8.11 -36.51 -17.74
C GLY A 154 -8.84 -36.38 -19.08
N TYR A 155 -8.30 -36.99 -20.14
CA TYR A 155 -8.93 -36.98 -21.46
C TYR A 155 -10.26 -37.73 -21.51
N ASN A 156 -10.37 -38.89 -20.86
CA ASN A 156 -11.60 -39.68 -20.81
C ASN A 156 -12.75 -38.95 -20.09
N TYR A 157 -12.47 -38.32 -18.95
CA TYR A 157 -13.45 -37.51 -18.23
C TYR A 157 -13.84 -36.25 -19.01
N ASN A 158 -12.89 -35.56 -19.66
CA ASN A 158 -13.18 -34.40 -20.49
C ASN A 158 -14.17 -34.75 -21.62
N LEU A 159 -13.97 -35.88 -22.30
CA LEU A 159 -14.90 -36.38 -23.33
C LEU A 159 -16.29 -36.72 -22.74
N GLY A 160 -16.33 -37.33 -21.55
CA GLY A 160 -17.58 -37.66 -20.85
C GLY A 160 -18.39 -36.42 -20.42
N PHE A 161 -17.72 -35.38 -19.92
CA PHE A 161 -18.36 -34.11 -19.57
C PHE A 161 -18.86 -33.35 -20.81
N GLU A 162 -18.09 -33.31 -21.90
CA GLU A 162 -18.53 -32.72 -23.18
C GLU A 162 -19.77 -33.43 -23.75
N ALA A 163 -19.79 -34.76 -23.74
CA ALA A 163 -20.97 -35.54 -24.14
C ALA A 163 -22.19 -35.24 -23.26
N THR A 164 -21.99 -35.10 -21.94
CA THR A 164 -23.04 -34.76 -20.98
C THR A 164 -23.58 -33.34 -21.21
N ALA A 165 -22.71 -32.37 -21.52
CA ALA A 165 -23.10 -31.01 -21.87
C ALA A 165 -23.97 -30.98 -23.14
N ILE A 166 -23.57 -31.70 -24.19
CA ILE A 166 -24.33 -31.83 -25.44
C ILE A 166 -25.72 -32.45 -25.16
N CYS A 167 -25.78 -33.54 -24.39
CA CYS A 167 -27.04 -34.19 -24.04
C CYS A 167 -27.97 -33.29 -23.21
N ALA A 168 -27.44 -32.57 -22.21
CA ALA A 168 -28.21 -31.64 -21.39
C ALA A 168 -28.80 -30.48 -22.22
N LEU A 169 -28.01 -29.93 -23.16
CA LEU A 169 -28.44 -28.84 -24.04
C LEU A 169 -29.46 -29.31 -25.10
N LEU A 170 -29.34 -30.53 -25.61
CA LEU A 170 -30.33 -31.14 -26.51
C LEU A 170 -31.64 -31.45 -25.76
N ALA A 171 -31.58 -31.95 -24.53
CA ALA A 171 -32.75 -32.15 -23.67
C ALA A 171 -33.46 -30.82 -23.37
N TYR A 172 -32.70 -29.76 -23.08
CA TYR A 172 -33.22 -28.40 -22.89
C TYR A 172 -33.92 -27.88 -24.17
N ALA A 173 -33.29 -28.05 -25.34
CA ALA A 173 -33.87 -27.67 -26.62
C ALA A 173 -35.19 -28.43 -26.91
N GLY A 174 -35.21 -29.75 -26.66
CA GLY A 174 -36.40 -30.59 -26.79
C GLY A 174 -37.54 -30.14 -25.87
N GLY A 175 -37.22 -29.87 -24.59
CA GLY A 175 -38.16 -29.33 -23.61
C GLY A 175 -38.80 -28.02 -24.08
N CYS A 176 -37.99 -27.04 -24.51
CA CYS A 176 -38.49 -25.79 -25.08
C CYS A 176 -39.38 -25.99 -26.32
N ILE A 177 -39.05 -26.93 -27.21
CA ILE A 177 -39.86 -27.22 -28.40
C ILE A 177 -41.20 -27.87 -28.04
N VAL A 178 -41.23 -28.80 -27.08
CA VAL A 178 -42.46 -29.40 -26.56
C VAL A 178 -43.32 -28.36 -25.84
N GLU A 179 -42.71 -27.48 -25.05
CA GLU A 179 -43.41 -26.42 -24.32
C GLU A 179 -43.99 -25.36 -25.26
N ASN A 180 -43.26 -24.97 -26.32
CA ASN A 180 -43.77 -24.08 -27.36
C ASN A 180 -44.90 -24.75 -28.15
N ARG A 181 -44.74 -25.99 -28.62
CA ARG A 181 -45.83 -26.75 -29.28
C ARG A 181 -47.08 -26.92 -28.41
N LYS A 182 -46.96 -26.91 -27.09
CA LYS A 182 -48.11 -26.88 -26.15
C LYS A 182 -48.75 -25.50 -26.07
N ARG A 183 -47.97 -24.40 -26.10
CA ARG A 183 -48.48 -23.02 -26.20
C ARG A 183 -49.19 -22.79 -27.53
N ASP A 184 -48.56 -23.14 -28.64
CA ASP A 184 -49.10 -22.98 -30.00
C ASP A 184 -50.49 -23.64 -30.11
N LYS A 185 -50.63 -24.89 -29.62
CA LYS A 185 -51.92 -25.62 -29.59
C LYS A 185 -52.97 -25.00 -28.64
N ALA A 186 -52.55 -24.35 -27.56
CA ALA A 186 -53.46 -23.69 -26.63
C ALA A 186 -53.95 -22.34 -27.19
N GLU A 187 -53.10 -21.63 -27.95
CA GLU A 187 -53.46 -20.40 -28.65
C GLU A 187 -54.40 -20.70 -29.83
N ASP A 188 -54.13 -21.76 -30.60
CA ASP A 188 -54.99 -22.25 -31.69
C ASP A 188 -56.38 -22.69 -31.17
N TYR A 189 -56.43 -23.36 -30.01
CA TYR A 189 -57.70 -23.70 -29.33
C TYR A 189 -58.50 -22.46 -28.88
N LEU A 190 -57.83 -21.38 -28.45
CA LEU A 190 -58.48 -20.11 -28.11
C LEU A 190 -58.98 -19.35 -29.34
N LEU A 191 -58.32 -19.51 -30.49
CA LEU A 191 -58.72 -18.91 -31.77
C LEU A 191 -59.83 -19.71 -32.48
N GLY A 192 -59.94 -21.02 -32.20
CA GLY A 192 -60.97 -21.91 -32.75
C GLY A 192 -62.39 -21.71 -32.19
N VAL A 193 -62.59 -20.83 -31.20
CA VAL A 193 -63.92 -20.55 -30.64
C VAL A 193 -64.67 -19.55 -31.54
N PRO A 194 -65.83 -19.90 -32.13
CA PRO A 194 -66.56 -19.01 -33.03
C PRO A 194 -67.13 -17.79 -32.29
N GLN A 195 -66.50 -16.63 -32.49
CA GLN A 195 -66.98 -15.36 -31.93
C GLN A 195 -68.24 -14.87 -32.67
N ALA A 196 -69.29 -14.57 -31.91
CA ALA A 196 -70.51 -13.99 -32.47
C ALA A 196 -70.30 -12.55 -32.95
N THR A 197 -70.41 -12.37 -34.26
CA THR A 197 -70.72 -11.13 -35.01
C THR A 197 -70.65 -9.78 -34.28
N GLN A 198 -69.72 -8.92 -34.68
CA GLN A 198 -69.99 -7.50 -34.96
C GLN A 198 -69.13 -7.02 -36.15
N PRO A 199 -69.58 -5.99 -36.91
CA PRO A 199 -69.17 -5.81 -38.30
C PRO A 199 -67.80 -5.14 -38.51
N SER A 200 -67.22 -5.41 -39.67
CA SER A 200 -65.94 -4.87 -40.13
C SER A 200 -66.02 -3.42 -40.60
N SER A 201 -65.01 -2.62 -40.26
CA SER A 201 -64.57 -1.49 -41.08
C SER A 201 -63.10 -1.69 -41.47
N THR A 202 -62.81 -1.58 -42.77
CA THR A 202 -61.51 -1.90 -43.35
C THR A 202 -60.52 -0.75 -43.17
N GLY A 203 -59.38 -1.02 -42.51
CA GLY A 203 -58.33 -0.02 -42.30
C GLY A 203 -56.98 -0.65 -42.01
N THR A 204 -56.03 -0.50 -42.95
CA THR A 204 -54.68 -1.07 -42.87
C THR A 204 -53.96 -0.64 -41.60
N ARG A 205 -53.66 -1.60 -40.71
CA ARG A 205 -53.12 -1.30 -39.37
C ARG A 205 -51.63 -0.93 -39.43
N ALA A 206 -51.37 0.36 -39.65
CA ALA A 206 -50.03 0.89 -39.91
C ALA A 206 -48.98 0.51 -38.85
N ARG A 207 -47.77 0.20 -39.33
CA ARG A 207 -46.58 -0.14 -38.54
C ARG A 207 -46.20 1.04 -37.64
N ARG A 208 -46.47 0.95 -36.33
CA ARG A 208 -46.24 2.05 -35.36
C ARG A 208 -44.77 2.45 -35.33
N LYS A 209 -44.47 3.69 -35.77
CA LYS A 209 -43.17 4.35 -35.53
C LYS A 209 -42.98 4.63 -34.02
N PRO A 210 -41.75 4.65 -33.49
CA PRO A 210 -41.49 5.03 -32.11
C PRO A 210 -41.85 6.50 -31.85
N ILE A 211 -42.36 6.80 -30.65
CA ILE A 211 -42.87 8.14 -30.27
C ILE A 211 -41.96 8.73 -29.19
N LEU A 212 -41.29 9.85 -29.52
CA LEU A 212 -40.40 10.61 -28.64
C LEU A 212 -41.15 11.25 -27.44
N ARG A 213 -40.39 11.91 -26.54
CA ARG A 213 -40.96 12.67 -25.40
C ARG A 213 -41.73 13.90 -25.91
N VAL A 214 -42.89 14.18 -25.32
CA VAL A 214 -43.71 15.38 -25.61
C VAL A 214 -44.08 16.08 -24.29
N LYS A 215 -44.13 17.41 -24.28
CA LYS A 215 -44.35 18.25 -23.06
C LYS A 215 -45.84 18.38 -22.63
N THR A 216 -46.77 17.73 -23.34
CA THR A 216 -48.22 18.05 -23.39
C THR A 216 -49.14 17.32 -22.39
N GLY A 217 -48.63 16.32 -21.65
CA GLY A 217 -49.44 15.52 -20.73
C GLY A 217 -50.05 16.30 -19.54
N CYS A 218 -51.07 15.72 -18.89
CA CYS A 218 -51.77 16.36 -17.77
C CYS A 218 -50.86 16.60 -16.55
N PHE A 219 -51.20 17.57 -15.70
CA PHE A 219 -50.40 17.93 -14.52
C PHE A 219 -50.20 16.74 -13.57
N THR A 220 -51.25 15.95 -13.33
CA THR A 220 -51.19 14.77 -12.45
C THR A 220 -50.19 13.71 -12.95
N CYS A 221 -50.00 13.55 -14.27
CA CYS A 221 -48.98 12.67 -14.84
C CYS A 221 -47.59 13.32 -14.88
N ARG A 222 -47.51 14.61 -15.25
CA ARG A 222 -46.25 15.38 -15.30
C ARG A 222 -45.57 15.45 -13.93
N ASN A 223 -46.29 15.83 -12.87
CA ASN A 223 -45.73 15.92 -11.51
C ASN A 223 -45.27 14.55 -10.99
N ARG A 224 -46.00 13.47 -11.31
CA ARG A 224 -45.61 12.08 -10.98
C ARG A 224 -44.48 11.53 -11.87
N LYS A 225 -43.94 12.33 -12.80
CA LYS A 225 -42.92 11.94 -13.80
C LYS A 225 -43.29 10.65 -14.59
N LYS A 226 -44.57 10.42 -14.87
CA LYS A 226 -45.07 9.25 -15.65
C LYS A 226 -45.64 9.69 -17.01
N LYS A 227 -45.46 8.86 -18.05
CA LYS A 227 -45.95 9.15 -19.40
C LYS A 227 -47.49 9.21 -19.41
N CYS A 228 -48.04 10.33 -19.88
CA CYS A 228 -49.47 10.51 -20.07
C CYS A 228 -49.91 9.90 -21.42
N ASP A 229 -51.15 9.41 -21.49
CA ASP A 229 -51.82 8.91 -22.70
C ASP A 229 -52.84 9.91 -23.30
N GLU A 230 -52.90 11.11 -22.72
CA GLU A 230 -53.59 12.31 -23.18
C GLU A 230 -55.11 12.24 -23.47
N SER A 231 -55.77 11.11 -23.18
CA SER A 231 -57.24 11.04 -23.27
C SER A 231 -57.92 12.03 -22.32
N ARG A 232 -58.83 12.85 -22.86
CA ARG A 232 -59.71 13.76 -22.10
C ARG A 232 -61.09 13.10 -21.87
N PRO A 233 -61.83 13.46 -20.81
CA PRO A 233 -61.46 14.38 -19.73
C PRO A 233 -60.41 13.80 -18.76
N VAL A 234 -60.34 12.47 -18.61
CA VAL A 234 -59.44 11.79 -17.67
C VAL A 234 -58.51 10.84 -18.42
N CYS A 235 -57.19 10.98 -18.25
CA CYS A 235 -56.21 10.09 -18.88
C CYS A 235 -56.30 8.67 -18.27
N SER A 236 -56.06 7.61 -19.04
CA SER A 236 -56.20 6.23 -18.53
C SER A 236 -55.19 5.91 -17.44
N GLY A 237 -54.06 6.63 -17.39
CA GLY A 237 -53.11 6.59 -16.27
C GLY A 237 -53.72 7.07 -14.96
N CYS A 238 -54.41 8.22 -14.95
CA CYS A 238 -55.08 8.74 -13.75
C CYS A 238 -56.32 7.89 -13.38
N ARG A 239 -57.14 7.51 -14.37
CA ARG A 239 -58.34 6.67 -14.18
C ARG A 239 -58.01 5.34 -13.50
N ARG A 240 -56.97 4.62 -13.95
CA ARG A 240 -56.55 3.34 -13.34
C ARG A 240 -56.03 3.48 -11.91
N ASN A 241 -55.41 4.62 -11.57
CA ASN A 241 -54.91 4.89 -10.22
C ASN A 241 -55.97 5.59 -9.32
N LYS A 242 -57.20 5.83 -9.81
CA LYS A 242 -58.26 6.61 -9.12
C LYS A 242 -57.83 8.03 -8.67
N ILE A 243 -56.88 8.66 -9.35
CA ILE A 243 -56.39 10.01 -9.01
C ILE A 243 -57.08 11.07 -9.88
N GLN A 244 -57.42 12.22 -9.30
CA GLN A 244 -57.99 13.36 -10.01
C GLN A 244 -57.05 13.84 -11.14
N CYS A 245 -57.56 13.93 -12.37
CA CYS A 245 -56.78 14.28 -13.56
C CYS A 245 -56.98 15.75 -13.93
N ARG A 246 -56.03 16.63 -13.58
CA ARG A 246 -56.09 18.07 -13.90
C ARG A 246 -55.35 18.39 -15.19
N TRP A 247 -56.06 18.96 -16.15
CA TRP A 247 -55.53 19.48 -17.41
C TRP A 247 -55.22 20.98 -17.31
N PRO A 248 -54.26 21.51 -18.10
CA PRO A 248 -54.16 22.95 -18.32
C PRO A 248 -55.42 23.45 -19.04
N SER A 249 -56.09 24.44 -18.45
CA SER A 249 -57.19 25.15 -19.11
C SER A 249 -56.65 25.98 -20.28
N PRO A 250 -57.36 26.09 -21.41
CA PRO A 250 -57.03 27.09 -22.43
C PRO A 250 -57.27 28.48 -21.85
N GLN A 251 -56.22 29.30 -21.77
CA GLN A 251 -56.38 30.74 -21.52
C GLN A 251 -56.65 31.43 -22.86
N LEU A 252 -57.78 32.12 -22.95
CA LEU A 252 -57.97 33.18 -23.95
C LEU A 252 -57.10 34.38 -23.52
N PRO A 253 -56.39 35.05 -24.45
CA PRO A 253 -55.44 36.11 -24.10
C PRO A 253 -56.15 37.45 -23.88
N LEU A 254 -55.86 38.13 -22.77
CA LEU A 254 -56.17 39.56 -22.60
C LEU A 254 -55.24 40.23 -21.57
N GLN A 255 -54.34 41.08 -22.09
CA GLN A 255 -53.82 42.35 -21.53
C GLN A 255 -53.17 42.37 -20.12
N SER A 256 -52.48 43.48 -19.83
CA SER A 256 -51.53 43.66 -18.72
C SER A 256 -51.93 44.85 -17.81
N PRO A 257 -51.09 45.27 -16.83
CA PRO A 257 -51.45 45.34 -15.41
C PRO A 257 -52.11 46.67 -14.97
N PRO A 258 -52.45 46.82 -13.67
CA PRO A 258 -51.61 47.71 -12.86
C PRO A 258 -51.31 47.23 -11.42
N ASN A 259 -50.55 48.05 -10.69
CA ASN A 259 -50.04 47.84 -9.32
C ASN A 259 -51.08 48.09 -8.22
N ALA A 260 -50.75 47.69 -6.98
CA ALA A 260 -50.60 48.56 -5.78
C ALA A 260 -50.99 47.86 -4.45
N ASN A 261 -50.53 48.47 -3.36
CA ASN A 261 -50.79 48.21 -1.94
C ASN A 261 -52.32 48.08 -1.63
N ASP A 262 -52.81 47.47 -0.55
CA ASP A 262 -52.46 47.68 0.87
C ASP A 262 -52.79 46.49 1.80
N SER A 263 -52.45 46.63 3.09
CA SER A 263 -52.81 45.74 4.23
C SER A 263 -54.12 46.20 4.92
N PRO A 264 -54.56 45.72 6.12
CA PRO A 264 -54.22 44.53 6.93
C PRO A 264 -55.46 43.55 7.01
N SER A 265 -55.96 42.85 8.06
CA SER A 265 -55.79 42.83 9.54
C SER A 265 -56.23 41.49 10.21
N LEU A 266 -55.74 41.29 11.45
CA LEU A 266 -56.33 40.77 12.72
C LEU A 266 -57.74 40.10 12.71
N GLU A 267 -58.10 39.14 13.58
CA GLU A 267 -58.07 39.17 15.08
C GLU A 267 -58.14 37.73 15.74
N PRO A 268 -58.10 37.49 17.08
CA PRO A 268 -56.80 37.29 17.77
C PRO A 268 -56.68 36.14 18.85
N SER A 269 -55.41 35.77 19.12
CA SER A 269 -54.74 35.52 20.43
C SER A 269 -55.40 34.71 21.59
N ALA A 270 -54.65 33.69 22.05
CA ALA A 270 -54.44 33.38 23.50
C ALA A 270 -52.99 32.89 23.77
N LYS A 271 -52.48 33.05 25.00
CA LYS A 271 -51.07 32.84 25.44
C LYS A 271 -50.97 31.58 26.36
N SER A 272 -49.99 30.66 26.26
CA SER A 272 -48.53 30.69 26.59
C SER A 272 -48.21 30.85 28.10
N PRO A 273 -47.03 30.44 28.67
CA PRO A 273 -45.76 30.01 28.04
C PRO A 273 -44.96 28.84 28.72
N THR A 274 -43.69 28.61 28.30
CA THR A 274 -42.54 27.90 28.96
C THR A 274 -42.59 26.35 29.12
N LEU A 275 -41.48 25.58 29.04
CA LEU A 275 -40.06 25.86 28.70
C LEU A 275 -39.36 24.64 28.01
N ASP A 276 -38.30 24.93 27.24
CA ASP A 276 -37.17 24.13 26.74
C ASP A 276 -37.09 22.58 26.82
N SER A 277 -36.78 21.94 25.69
CA SER A 277 -35.41 21.43 25.41
C SER A 277 -35.25 20.85 23.99
N HIS A 278 -34.02 20.79 23.48
CA HIS A 278 -33.68 20.38 22.10
C HIS A 278 -33.63 18.86 21.90
N GLU A 279 -33.91 18.39 20.66
CA GLU A 279 -33.68 17.00 20.26
C GLU A 279 -33.13 16.85 18.82
N ARG A 280 -32.30 15.80 18.63
CA ARG A 280 -31.99 15.04 17.39
C ARG A 280 -31.11 15.62 16.26
N ARG A 281 -29.88 15.07 16.22
CA ARG A 281 -29.37 14.06 15.23
C ARG A 281 -29.42 14.33 13.71
N PHE A 282 -28.25 14.08 13.10
CA PHE A 282 -27.99 13.30 11.87
C PHE A 282 -28.97 13.39 10.67
N SER A 283 -28.42 13.70 9.50
CA SER A 283 -28.14 12.65 8.48
C SER A 283 -27.26 13.19 7.32
N GLN A 284 -26.65 12.26 6.56
CA GLN A 284 -25.75 12.52 5.43
C GLN A 284 -26.52 12.87 4.14
N SER A 285 -25.85 13.43 3.12
CA SER A 285 -25.90 12.88 1.74
C SER A 285 -25.04 13.66 0.70
N PHE A 286 -24.30 12.91 -0.14
CA PHE A 286 -24.15 13.03 -1.63
C PHE A 286 -23.86 14.40 -2.29
N ASP A 287 -23.16 14.54 -3.43
CA ASP A 287 -22.20 13.73 -4.22
C ASP A 287 -21.77 14.61 -5.44
N VAL A 288 -20.57 14.39 -6.03
CA VAL A 288 -20.21 14.55 -7.48
C VAL A 288 -20.57 15.90 -8.19
N ASP A 289 -19.65 16.62 -8.85
CA ASP A 289 -19.09 16.30 -10.19
C ASP A 289 -17.91 17.21 -10.60
N MET A 290 -17.27 16.92 -11.74
CA MET A 290 -16.16 17.70 -12.34
C MET A 290 -16.62 18.86 -13.23
N GLY A 291 -15.75 19.86 -13.42
CA GLY A 291 -15.85 20.89 -14.47
C GLY A 291 -14.47 21.43 -14.86
N ILE A 292 -14.30 21.77 -16.15
CA ILE A 292 -13.08 22.39 -16.73
C ILE A 292 -13.50 23.73 -17.33
N GLU A 293 -12.76 24.80 -17.07
CA GLU A 293 -12.68 25.97 -17.98
C GLU A 293 -11.41 26.80 -17.69
N GLU A 294 -10.80 27.35 -18.75
CA GLU A 294 -9.67 28.29 -18.68
C GLU A 294 -10.17 29.73 -18.61
N VAL A 295 -9.56 30.58 -17.79
CA VAL A 295 -9.64 32.05 -17.93
C VAL A 295 -8.29 32.68 -17.58
N LEU A 296 -7.75 33.52 -18.48
CA LEU A 296 -6.65 34.45 -18.17
C LEU A 296 -7.22 35.69 -17.47
N GLU A 297 -6.49 36.25 -16.51
CA GLU A 297 -6.50 37.70 -16.30
C GLU A 297 -5.16 38.20 -15.72
N ASP A 298 -4.69 39.34 -16.21
CA ASP A 298 -3.37 39.95 -15.91
C ASP A 298 -3.41 40.87 -14.67
N PRO A 299 -2.25 41.21 -14.05
CA PRO A 299 -2.21 41.90 -12.77
C PRO A 299 -2.38 43.44 -12.87
N PRO A 300 -2.91 44.10 -11.83
CA PRO A 300 -2.71 45.53 -11.61
C PRO A 300 -1.29 45.79 -11.09
N ALA A 301 -0.64 46.83 -11.61
CA ALA A 301 0.71 47.22 -11.22
C ALA A 301 0.74 48.64 -10.64
N LEU A 302 1.71 48.87 -9.74
CA LEU A 302 2.22 50.18 -9.28
C LEU A 302 1.23 51.12 -8.56
N ASP A 303 1.65 51.55 -7.37
CA ASP A 303 1.76 52.98 -7.06
C ASP A 303 3.00 53.19 -6.18
N ALA A 304 3.50 54.43 -6.10
CA ALA A 304 4.85 54.74 -5.61
C ALA A 304 4.87 55.72 -4.42
N ASP A 305 6.09 56.08 -4.03
CA ASP A 305 6.48 57.23 -3.20
C ASP A 305 5.92 57.32 -1.77
N HIS A 306 6.80 57.17 -0.77
CA HIS A 306 6.96 58.21 0.26
C HIS A 306 8.37 58.19 0.88
N GLU A 307 8.90 59.38 1.12
CA GLU A 307 10.20 59.67 1.73
C GLU A 307 9.99 60.25 3.16
N TYR A 308 11.04 60.79 3.80
CA TYR A 308 11.13 61.22 5.20
C TYR A 308 11.21 60.07 6.24
N GLY A 309 12.01 60.18 7.31
CA GLY A 309 12.91 61.30 7.63
C GLY A 309 13.88 61.02 8.78
N GLU A 310 14.94 61.81 8.80
CA GLU A 310 16.07 61.82 9.73
C GLU A 310 15.69 62.29 11.14
N TYR A 311 16.15 61.58 12.19
CA TYR A 311 16.32 62.12 13.56
C TYR A 311 17.51 61.44 14.25
N ASP A 312 18.17 62.19 15.15
CA ASP A 312 19.54 61.97 15.65
C ASP A 312 19.57 62.02 17.19
N LEU A 313 20.72 61.71 17.82
CA LEU A 313 21.13 62.06 19.21
C LEU A 313 20.28 61.42 20.36
N LEU A 314 20.81 60.64 21.31
CA LEU A 314 22.01 60.88 22.14
C LEU A 314 22.41 59.69 23.06
N ARG A 315 23.72 59.59 23.33
CA ARG A 315 24.41 59.12 24.58
C ARG A 315 23.67 58.19 25.58
N LEU A 316 24.41 57.14 25.96
CA LEU A 316 25.00 57.09 27.32
C LEU A 316 26.40 56.43 27.28
N GLN A 317 27.22 56.66 28.29
CA GLN A 317 28.66 56.35 28.29
C GLN A 317 29.04 55.34 29.39
N SER A 318 30.05 54.50 29.07
CA SER A 318 31.11 53.98 29.97
C SER A 318 30.76 53.38 31.33
N ILE A 319 31.25 52.16 31.56
CA ILE A 319 32.04 51.80 32.75
C ILE A 319 33.16 50.83 32.30
N SER A 320 34.31 50.89 32.97
CA SER A 320 35.57 50.28 32.52
C SER A 320 35.80 48.85 33.01
N ALA A 321 36.68 48.11 32.32
CA ALA A 321 37.30 46.89 32.83
C ALA A 321 38.40 47.17 33.89
N PRO A 322 38.81 46.14 34.63
CA PRO A 322 40.22 45.97 35.03
C PRO A 322 40.78 44.57 34.66
N ASP A 323 42.11 44.47 34.59
CA ASP A 323 42.84 43.35 34.00
C ASP A 323 43.37 42.27 34.98
N LEU A 324 43.44 41.02 34.48
CA LEU A 324 44.45 39.99 34.79
C LEU A 324 44.52 39.43 36.25
N PRO A 325 45.34 38.39 36.59
CA PRO A 325 46.39 37.72 35.80
C PRO A 325 46.22 36.21 35.54
N LEU A 326 46.97 35.75 34.52
CA LEU A 326 47.28 34.33 34.26
C LEU A 326 48.26 33.76 35.30
N GLN A 327 48.18 32.45 35.55
CA GLN A 327 49.33 31.67 36.01
C GLN A 327 49.31 30.24 35.45
N LEU A 328 50.45 29.79 34.93
CA LEU A 328 50.68 28.41 34.49
C LEU A 328 51.14 27.55 35.69
N CYS A 329 50.81 26.26 35.67
CA CYS A 329 51.84 25.22 35.77
C CYS A 329 51.36 23.87 35.23
N SER A 330 52.25 23.18 34.52
CA SER A 330 52.15 21.79 34.09
C SER A 330 52.94 20.90 35.06
N ILE A 331 52.67 19.58 35.04
CA ILE A 331 53.65 18.46 35.10
C ILE A 331 52.89 17.12 35.11
N ALA A 332 53.52 16.06 34.61
CA ALA A 332 52.97 14.70 34.51
C ALA A 332 53.74 13.70 35.43
N PRO A 333 53.82 12.38 35.16
CA PRO A 333 53.24 11.38 36.07
C PRO A 333 54.27 10.51 36.83
N ALA A 334 53.79 9.65 37.73
CA ALA A 334 54.62 8.67 38.44
C ALA A 334 53.94 7.28 38.63
N THR A 335 54.79 6.25 38.53
CA THR A 335 54.69 4.82 38.90
C THR A 335 53.98 4.50 40.24
N GLY A 336 53.49 3.28 40.53
CA GLY A 336 53.59 1.95 39.89
C GLY A 336 53.40 0.80 40.93
N VAL A 337 53.93 -0.42 40.67
CA VAL A 337 53.97 -1.64 41.55
C VAL A 337 52.80 -2.65 41.37
N SER A 338 53.00 -3.92 41.80
CA SER A 338 52.39 -5.16 41.26
C SER A 338 52.37 -6.37 42.23
N PHE A 339 51.73 -7.49 41.81
CA PHE A 339 51.55 -8.81 42.49
C PHE A 339 50.55 -8.83 43.67
N ALA A 340 49.87 -9.94 44.04
CA ALA A 340 50.03 -11.38 43.74
C ALA A 340 48.69 -12.18 43.75
N ASP A 341 48.73 -13.48 43.43
CA ASP A 341 47.60 -14.44 43.47
C ASP A 341 47.36 -15.09 44.86
N HIS A 342 46.11 -15.47 45.18
CA HIS A 342 45.78 -16.80 45.78
C HIS A 342 44.27 -17.10 45.95
N ASP A 343 43.83 -18.15 45.26
CA ASP A 343 43.03 -19.32 45.68
C ASP A 343 42.23 -19.43 47.01
N LEU A 344 41.04 -20.07 46.85
CA LEU A 344 40.36 -21.10 47.70
C LEU A 344 39.43 -20.76 48.90
N ASP A 345 38.20 -21.30 48.74
CA ASP A 345 37.36 -22.08 49.69
C ASP A 345 36.53 -21.49 50.87
N GLN A 346 35.20 -21.66 50.72
CA GLN A 346 34.24 -22.36 51.61
C GLN A 346 33.68 -21.78 52.95
N VAL A 347 32.33 -21.74 53.01
CA VAL A 347 31.44 -22.32 54.08
C VAL A 347 31.31 -21.50 55.40
N ASP A 348 30.17 -21.38 56.11
CA ASP A 348 28.99 -22.27 56.28
C ASP A 348 27.61 -21.59 56.59
N TYR A 349 26.58 -22.44 56.88
CA TYR A 349 25.20 -22.26 57.40
C TYR A 349 24.91 -21.11 58.42
N GLY A 350 23.65 -20.71 58.69
CA GLY A 350 22.31 -21.26 58.35
C GLY A 350 21.19 -20.25 58.71
N LEU A 351 19.91 -20.60 58.94
CA LEU A 351 19.23 -21.89 59.13
C LEU A 351 17.69 -21.70 59.03
N ALA A 352 16.93 -22.73 58.58
CA ALA A 352 15.49 -22.99 58.88
C ALA A 352 14.41 -21.94 58.48
N ASP A 353 13.13 -22.26 58.23
CA ASP A 353 12.39 -23.47 57.80
C ASP A 353 10.99 -22.97 57.28
N GLU A 354 9.97 -23.74 56.86
CA GLU A 354 9.64 -25.17 57.00
C GLU A 354 8.91 -25.69 55.74
N THR A 355 8.68 -27.00 55.67
CA THR A 355 8.06 -27.79 54.58
C THR A 355 6.51 -27.69 54.54
N GLN A 356 5.77 -27.93 53.45
CA GLN A 356 5.78 -29.02 52.45
C GLN A 356 5.29 -30.41 52.97
N THR A 357 3.98 -30.66 52.88
CA THR A 357 3.34 -32.00 52.92
C THR A 357 1.90 -31.87 52.37
N GLU A 358 1.26 -32.86 51.75
CA GLU A 358 1.60 -34.28 51.55
C GLU A 358 1.67 -34.70 50.07
N ILE A 359 2.23 -35.90 49.85
CA ILE A 359 2.39 -36.60 48.57
C ILE A 359 1.42 -37.81 48.54
N GLN A 360 1.18 -38.42 47.37
CA GLN A 360 0.54 -39.76 47.20
C GLN A 360 -0.99 -39.91 47.44
N ALA A 361 -1.79 -39.25 46.60
CA ALA A 361 -2.92 -39.86 45.87
C ALA A 361 -3.36 -38.88 44.76
N ILE A 362 -3.65 -39.27 43.51
CA ILE A 362 -4.12 -40.56 42.98
C ILE A 362 -3.26 -40.97 41.76
N GLN A 363 -2.75 -42.20 41.74
CA GLN A 363 -2.47 -42.92 40.49
C GLN A 363 -3.66 -43.83 40.20
N SER A 364 -4.37 -43.61 39.08
CA SER A 364 -5.06 -44.65 38.31
C SER A 364 -5.74 -44.09 37.06
N PHE A 365 -5.70 -44.88 35.99
CA PHE A 365 -6.38 -44.72 34.70
C PHE A 365 -5.87 -43.64 33.74
N GLU A 366 -5.00 -44.10 32.82
CA GLU A 366 -5.09 -43.82 31.37
C GLU A 366 -6.53 -44.11 30.83
N GLU A 367 -6.98 -43.73 29.64
CA GLU A 367 -6.35 -43.41 28.33
C GLU A 367 -6.90 -42.04 27.83
N ASP A 368 -6.29 -41.28 26.90
CA ASP A 368 -6.00 -41.65 25.50
C ASP A 368 -4.90 -40.74 24.86
N GLU A 369 -4.46 -41.09 23.65
CA GLU A 369 -3.16 -40.72 23.02
C GLU A 369 -2.71 -39.23 22.98
N THR A 370 -1.40 -39.03 23.20
CA THR A 370 -0.63 -37.85 22.76
C THR A 370 0.22 -38.19 21.52
N ILE A 371 0.43 -37.22 20.63
CA ILE A 371 1.54 -37.21 19.67
C ILE A 371 2.17 -35.82 19.64
N GLU A 372 3.35 -35.70 20.27
CA GLU A 372 4.29 -34.62 20.00
C GLU A 372 5.22 -35.04 18.85
N ASP A 373 5.54 -34.13 17.92
CA ASP A 373 6.51 -34.37 16.85
C ASP A 373 7.71 -33.40 17.01
N PRO A 374 8.89 -33.88 17.44
CA PRO A 374 10.05 -33.02 17.72
C PRO A 374 10.80 -32.56 16.45
N THR A 375 10.41 -32.98 15.25
CA THR A 375 11.19 -32.77 14.01
C THR A 375 11.33 -31.31 13.56
N ILE A 376 10.55 -30.38 14.11
CA ILE A 376 10.59 -28.96 13.73
C ILE A 376 11.87 -28.25 14.23
N GLN A 377 12.35 -28.58 15.44
CA GLN A 377 13.53 -27.91 16.03
C GLN A 377 14.83 -28.24 15.26
N ASP A 378 15.01 -29.51 14.92
CA ASP A 378 16.18 -30.00 14.19
C ASP A 378 16.14 -29.62 12.70
N SER A 379 14.96 -29.56 12.07
CA SER A 379 14.87 -29.16 10.66
C SER A 379 15.20 -27.68 10.45
N VAL A 380 14.82 -26.79 11.37
CA VAL A 380 15.25 -25.37 11.35
C VAL A 380 16.75 -25.24 11.55
N SER A 381 17.33 -25.98 12.51
CA SER A 381 18.77 -25.97 12.76
C SER A 381 19.59 -26.48 11.56
N ASN A 382 19.16 -27.59 10.95
CA ASN A 382 19.83 -28.15 9.77
C ASN A 382 19.66 -27.26 8.52
N ALA A 383 18.52 -26.58 8.35
CA ALA A 383 18.33 -25.61 7.28
C ALA A 383 19.28 -24.40 7.42
N LEU A 384 19.44 -23.88 8.64
CA LEU A 384 20.39 -22.79 8.94
C LEU A 384 21.84 -23.21 8.70
N ILE A 385 22.22 -24.44 9.08
CA ILE A 385 23.56 -24.99 8.80
C ILE A 385 23.79 -25.13 7.28
N SER A 386 22.79 -25.62 6.53
CA SER A 386 22.89 -25.77 5.07
C SER A 386 22.92 -24.44 4.30
N LEU A 387 22.43 -23.34 4.88
CA LEU A 387 22.48 -22.00 4.29
C LEU A 387 23.75 -21.23 4.71
N SER A 388 24.23 -21.42 5.94
CA SER A 388 25.44 -20.75 6.45
C SER A 388 26.76 -21.41 6.00
N GLY A 389 26.73 -22.70 5.69
CA GLY A 389 27.94 -23.48 5.34
C GLY A 389 28.61 -23.14 3.99
N ALA A 390 28.09 -22.18 3.21
CA ALA A 390 28.42 -22.03 1.81
C ALA A 390 28.71 -20.58 1.34
N HIS A 391 29.43 -19.76 2.12
CA HIS A 391 30.39 -18.74 1.61
C HIS A 391 31.18 -18.02 2.72
N LEU A 392 32.03 -18.75 3.46
CA LEU A 392 33.01 -18.18 4.40
C LEU A 392 34.44 -18.61 4.04
N GLY A 393 34.92 -18.16 2.87
CA GLY A 393 36.27 -18.46 2.38
C GLY A 393 36.66 -17.63 1.15
N GLN A 394 37.68 -16.78 1.34
CA GLN A 394 38.55 -16.13 0.35
C GLN A 394 37.98 -15.68 -1.02
N ARG A 395 38.02 -14.37 -1.28
CA ARG A 395 37.92 -13.79 -2.63
C ARG A 395 39.06 -14.32 -3.53
N ALA A 396 38.69 -14.99 -4.61
CA ALA A 396 39.52 -15.16 -5.81
C ALA A 396 38.63 -14.96 -7.06
N LEU A 397 39.20 -14.39 -8.13
CA LEU A 397 38.48 -14.04 -9.35
C LEU A 397 38.21 -15.29 -10.22
N ILE A 398 36.96 -15.52 -10.63
CA ILE A 398 36.54 -16.43 -11.72
C ILE A 398 35.13 -16.04 -12.22
N GLU A 399 34.83 -16.38 -13.48
CA GLU A 399 33.61 -16.05 -14.24
C GLU A 399 32.36 -16.83 -13.79
N PRO A 400 31.14 -16.34 -14.09
CA PRO A 400 29.89 -17.01 -13.70
C PRO A 400 29.62 -18.30 -14.50
N SER A 401 29.24 -19.36 -13.81
CA SER A 401 28.70 -20.59 -14.42
C SER A 401 27.37 -20.99 -13.74
N PRO A 402 26.31 -21.37 -14.49
CA PRO A 402 24.99 -21.61 -13.91
C PRO A 402 24.77 -23.07 -13.52
N SER A 403 24.43 -23.31 -12.24
CA SER A 403 23.86 -24.58 -11.77
C SER A 403 22.74 -24.32 -10.74
N PRO A 404 21.51 -24.80 -10.96
CA PRO A 404 20.38 -24.51 -10.08
C PRO A 404 20.42 -25.34 -8.78
N VAL A 405 20.26 -24.68 -7.64
CA VAL A 405 20.06 -25.32 -6.33
C VAL A 405 18.60 -25.78 -6.18
N ASN A 406 18.36 -26.88 -5.46
CA ASN A 406 17.03 -27.50 -5.35
C ASN A 406 16.00 -26.59 -4.65
N PRO A 407 14.78 -26.43 -5.22
CA PRO A 407 13.76 -25.49 -4.73
C PRO A 407 12.90 -26.07 -3.57
N SER A 408 13.53 -26.71 -2.58
CA SER A 408 12.85 -27.59 -1.61
C SER A 408 12.97 -27.16 -0.14
N ILE A 409 12.87 -25.85 0.13
CA ILE A 409 12.92 -25.28 1.50
C ILE A 409 11.66 -24.43 1.83
N LEU A 410 10.92 -23.94 0.83
CA LEU A 410 9.75 -23.07 1.02
C LEU A 410 8.53 -23.62 0.25
N PRO A 411 7.59 -24.32 0.92
CA PRO A 411 6.41 -24.88 0.25
C PRO A 411 5.50 -23.77 -0.28
N GLY A 412 5.22 -23.79 -1.59
CA GLY A 412 4.32 -22.85 -2.25
C GLY A 412 4.96 -21.55 -2.75
N LEU A 413 6.30 -21.43 -2.76
CA LEU A 413 6.98 -20.41 -3.57
C LEU A 413 7.11 -20.88 -5.02
N ASP A 414 6.97 -19.95 -5.96
CA ASP A 414 7.40 -20.15 -7.34
C ASP A 414 8.92 -19.94 -7.48
N ALA A 415 9.48 -20.34 -8.61
CA ALA A 415 10.93 -20.28 -8.84
C ALA A 415 11.49 -18.85 -8.81
N GLN A 416 10.66 -17.84 -9.14
CA GLN A 416 11.06 -16.44 -9.15
C GLN A 416 11.07 -15.86 -7.73
N ALA A 417 10.08 -16.20 -6.90
CA ALA A 417 10.09 -15.88 -5.49
C ALA A 417 11.25 -16.56 -4.75
N PHE A 418 11.64 -17.77 -5.14
CA PHE A 418 12.84 -18.44 -4.60
C PHE A 418 14.12 -17.69 -4.98
N GLU A 419 14.28 -17.28 -6.25
CA GLU A 419 15.40 -16.46 -6.73
C GLU A 419 15.46 -15.09 -6.02
N LEU A 420 14.32 -14.42 -5.84
CA LEU A 420 14.21 -13.15 -5.12
C LEU A 420 14.48 -13.28 -3.62
N MET A 421 14.12 -14.40 -2.99
CA MET A 421 14.47 -14.70 -1.59
C MET A 421 15.96 -15.00 -1.44
N GLY A 422 16.58 -15.69 -2.42
CA GLY A 422 18.03 -15.85 -2.50
C GLY A 422 18.75 -14.50 -2.58
N HIS A 423 18.32 -13.63 -3.50
CA HIS A 423 18.83 -12.25 -3.61
C HIS A 423 18.58 -11.42 -2.32
N TYR A 424 17.49 -11.68 -1.60
CA TYR A 424 17.21 -10.99 -0.35
C TYR A 424 18.24 -11.32 0.73
N LEU A 425 18.56 -12.61 0.89
CA LEU A 425 19.52 -13.10 1.89
C LEU A 425 20.96 -12.74 1.53
N ASP A 426 21.33 -12.86 0.24
CA ASP A 426 22.69 -12.57 -0.26
C ASP A 426 23.01 -11.07 -0.27
N ARG A 427 22.08 -10.24 -0.78
CA ARG A 427 22.36 -8.84 -1.09
C ARG A 427 21.40 -7.84 -0.44
N THR A 428 20.08 -8.00 -0.53
CA THR A 428 19.15 -6.96 -0.07
C THR A 428 19.25 -6.71 1.44
N ALA A 429 19.09 -7.73 2.29
CA ALA A 429 19.24 -7.60 3.74
C ALA A 429 20.64 -7.13 4.14
N VAL A 430 21.66 -7.48 3.35
CA VAL A 430 23.05 -7.06 3.54
C VAL A 430 23.26 -5.57 3.21
N SER A 431 22.55 -5.03 2.23
CA SER A 431 22.53 -3.59 1.93
C SER A 431 21.69 -2.77 2.92
N MET A 432 20.65 -3.37 3.53
CA MET A 432 19.80 -2.73 4.56
C MET A 432 20.54 -2.44 5.88
N GLY A 433 21.46 -3.32 6.30
CA GLY A 433 22.17 -3.19 7.57
C GLY A 433 23.57 -2.63 7.37
N ASN A 434 23.94 -1.61 8.15
CA ASN A 434 25.23 -0.92 8.04
C ASN A 434 26.44 -1.80 8.48
N GLY A 435 26.20 -2.95 9.13
CA GLY A 435 27.25 -3.89 9.52
C GLY A 435 27.91 -3.60 10.88
N SER A 436 27.37 -2.69 11.68
CA SER A 436 27.93 -2.35 13.00
C SER A 436 27.97 -3.52 14.00
N THR A 437 27.16 -4.57 13.77
CA THR A 437 27.20 -5.82 14.54
C THR A 437 27.32 -7.05 13.63
N THR A 438 27.67 -8.20 14.21
CA THR A 438 27.77 -9.47 13.48
C THR A 438 26.40 -10.05 13.09
N THR A 439 25.34 -9.71 13.83
CA THR A 439 23.99 -10.26 13.65
C THR A 439 23.10 -9.27 12.92
N ASN A 440 22.62 -9.64 11.73
CA ASN A 440 21.73 -8.81 10.94
C ASN A 440 20.24 -9.05 11.29
N PRO A 441 19.50 -8.07 11.86
CA PRO A 441 18.09 -8.25 12.22
C PRO A 441 17.16 -8.33 11.01
N PHE A 442 17.51 -7.75 9.85
CA PHE A 442 16.77 -7.94 8.60
C PHE A 442 16.77 -9.41 8.15
N ILE A 443 17.74 -10.21 8.60
CA ILE A 443 17.72 -11.66 8.46
C ILE A 443 17.05 -12.29 9.69
N VAL A 444 17.62 -12.12 10.88
CA VAL A 444 17.25 -12.89 12.09
C VAL A 444 15.83 -12.59 12.60
N GLN A 445 15.32 -11.37 12.41
CA GLN A 445 13.97 -11.01 12.85
C GLN A 445 12.94 -11.15 11.71
N LEU A 446 13.23 -10.62 10.51
CA LEU A 446 12.22 -10.59 9.44
C LEU A 446 12.03 -11.93 8.71
N ILE A 447 13.07 -12.76 8.56
CA ILE A 447 12.93 -14.05 7.85
C ILE A 447 11.96 -14.99 8.58
N PRO A 448 12.05 -15.22 9.92
CA PRO A 448 11.03 -15.98 10.65
C PRO A 448 9.60 -15.42 10.49
N LEU A 449 9.44 -14.09 10.51
CA LEU A 449 8.14 -13.44 10.30
C LEU A 449 7.61 -13.68 8.87
N SER A 450 8.47 -13.84 7.86
CA SER A 450 8.10 -14.21 6.49
C SER A 450 7.61 -15.66 6.34
N PHE A 451 8.10 -16.58 7.19
CA PHE A 451 7.54 -17.93 7.29
C PHE A 451 6.19 -17.93 8.00
N ALA A 452 6.05 -17.10 9.05
CA ALA A 452 4.83 -17.01 9.86
C ALA A 452 3.66 -16.28 9.14
N ASN A 453 3.93 -15.28 8.29
CA ASN A 453 2.88 -14.50 7.64
C ASN A 453 3.15 -14.25 6.12
N PRO A 454 2.22 -14.61 5.22
CA PRO A 454 2.42 -14.46 3.78
C PRO A 454 2.47 -13.01 3.31
N ILE A 455 1.87 -12.04 4.03
CA ILE A 455 1.91 -10.62 3.67
C ILE A 455 3.32 -10.07 3.87
N VAL A 456 3.96 -10.38 5.01
CA VAL A 456 5.37 -10.04 5.29
C VAL A 456 6.28 -10.62 4.21
N ARG A 457 6.06 -11.89 3.83
CA ARG A 457 6.83 -12.57 2.78
C ARG A 457 6.73 -11.88 1.42
N GLU A 458 5.52 -11.54 0.99
CA GLU A 458 5.27 -10.86 -0.29
C GLU A 458 5.84 -9.42 -0.31
N LEU A 459 5.87 -8.74 0.84
CA LEU A 459 6.52 -7.44 1.00
C LEU A 459 8.06 -7.56 0.94
N MET A 460 8.67 -8.56 1.57
CA MET A 460 10.12 -8.79 1.47
C MET A 460 10.55 -9.20 0.04
N LEU A 461 9.73 -9.99 -0.66
CA LEU A 461 9.95 -10.31 -2.08
C LEU A 461 9.86 -9.07 -2.97
N SER A 462 8.88 -8.18 -2.69
CA SER A 462 8.76 -6.88 -3.35
C SER A 462 9.98 -5.99 -3.11
N GLN A 463 10.44 -5.87 -1.87
CA GLN A 463 11.63 -5.13 -1.48
C GLN A 463 12.89 -5.65 -2.19
N SER A 464 13.05 -6.97 -2.27
CA SER A 464 14.15 -7.63 -2.99
C SER A 464 14.10 -7.38 -4.49
N ALA A 465 12.90 -7.40 -5.10
CA ALA A 465 12.72 -7.12 -6.51
C ALA A 465 13.03 -5.66 -6.87
N SER A 466 12.57 -4.69 -6.06
CA SER A 466 12.91 -3.27 -6.23
C SER A 466 14.41 -3.02 -6.13
N HIS A 467 15.08 -3.57 -5.10
CA HIS A 467 16.53 -3.44 -4.93
C HIS A 467 17.31 -4.05 -6.12
N ARG A 468 16.89 -5.23 -6.61
CA ARG A 468 17.46 -5.84 -7.81
C ARG A 468 17.32 -4.94 -9.05
N ALA A 469 16.14 -4.34 -9.28
CA ALA A 469 15.90 -3.50 -10.45
C ALA A 469 16.74 -2.20 -10.46
N VAL A 470 17.11 -1.68 -9.29
CA VAL A 470 18.04 -0.53 -9.18
C VAL A 470 19.48 -0.93 -9.49
N LEU A 471 19.87 -2.18 -9.21
CA LEU A 471 21.19 -2.73 -9.52
C LEU A 471 21.33 -3.30 -10.94
N ASP A 472 20.22 -3.74 -11.55
CA ASP A 472 20.15 -4.41 -12.85
C ASP A 472 19.13 -3.69 -13.74
N ALA A 473 19.61 -2.66 -14.46
CA ALA A 473 18.82 -1.74 -15.28
C ALA A 473 18.32 -2.36 -16.62
N GLY A 474 17.88 -3.62 -16.60
CA GLY A 474 17.23 -4.29 -17.72
C GLY A 474 15.72 -4.36 -17.56
N ASP A 475 14.98 -4.10 -18.64
CA ASP A 475 13.50 -4.04 -18.70
C ASP A 475 12.79 -5.17 -17.94
N GLN A 476 13.37 -6.38 -17.94
CA GLN A 476 12.80 -7.54 -17.25
C GLN A 476 12.81 -7.39 -15.73
N SER A 477 13.91 -6.90 -15.14
CA SER A 477 14.04 -6.72 -13.69
C SER A 477 13.10 -5.63 -13.18
N GLU A 478 12.93 -4.53 -13.93
CA GLU A 478 11.94 -3.49 -13.63
C GLU A 478 10.49 -4.02 -13.69
N VAL A 479 10.12 -4.75 -14.75
CA VAL A 479 8.78 -5.35 -14.89
C VAL A 479 8.48 -6.35 -13.76
N ILE A 480 9.48 -7.09 -13.30
CA ILE A 480 9.35 -8.00 -12.14
C ILE A 480 9.12 -7.18 -10.85
N ALA A 481 9.93 -6.14 -10.60
CA ALA A 481 9.78 -5.26 -9.44
C ALA A 481 8.37 -4.62 -9.40
N HIS A 482 7.94 -3.99 -10.49
CA HIS A 482 6.60 -3.38 -10.59
C HIS A 482 5.46 -4.40 -10.36
N THR A 483 5.66 -5.65 -10.80
CA THR A 483 4.69 -6.75 -10.62
C THR A 483 4.57 -7.16 -9.15
N TYR A 484 5.68 -7.41 -8.46
CA TYR A 484 5.68 -7.75 -7.03
C TYR A 484 5.22 -6.57 -6.17
N TYR A 485 5.61 -5.33 -6.51
CA TYR A 485 5.15 -4.10 -5.87
C TYR A 485 3.63 -3.88 -5.98
N THR A 486 3.07 -4.10 -7.18
CA THR A 486 1.61 -4.05 -7.40
C THR A 486 0.88 -5.14 -6.61
N LYS A 487 1.49 -6.32 -6.42
CA LYS A 487 0.94 -7.44 -5.65
C LYS A 487 0.99 -7.16 -4.15
N SER A 488 2.13 -6.70 -3.64
CA SER A 488 2.37 -6.44 -2.22
C SER A 488 1.48 -5.30 -1.69
N ILE A 489 1.34 -4.18 -2.40
CA ILE A 489 0.41 -3.09 -2.04
C ILE A 489 -1.05 -3.57 -1.96
N ARG A 490 -1.48 -4.45 -2.87
CA ARG A 490 -2.87 -4.98 -2.85
C ARG A 490 -3.12 -5.87 -1.63
N LEU A 491 -2.14 -6.70 -1.25
CA LEU A 491 -2.21 -7.54 -0.06
C LEU A 491 -2.12 -6.70 1.22
N PHE A 492 -1.21 -5.72 1.27
CA PHE A 492 -1.02 -4.85 2.42
C PHE A 492 -2.23 -3.93 2.67
N ARG A 493 -2.81 -3.34 1.61
CA ARG A 493 -4.08 -2.59 1.71
C ARG A 493 -5.23 -3.46 2.22
N LYS A 494 -5.26 -4.76 1.92
CA LYS A 494 -6.23 -5.69 2.52
C LYS A 494 -5.96 -5.85 4.02
N ALA A 495 -4.72 -6.11 4.42
CA ALA A 495 -4.33 -6.25 5.83
C ALA A 495 -4.67 -5.00 6.67
N VAL A 496 -4.39 -3.80 6.15
CA VAL A 496 -4.78 -2.53 6.77
C VAL A 496 -6.30 -2.42 6.94
N ASN A 497 -7.09 -2.76 5.91
CA ASN A 497 -8.56 -2.76 6.01
C ASN A 497 -9.09 -3.82 7.00
N ASP A 498 -8.51 -5.01 7.03
CA ASP A 498 -8.90 -6.09 7.93
C ASP A 498 -8.63 -5.70 9.41
N TYR A 499 -7.51 -5.02 9.68
CA TYR A 499 -7.19 -4.42 10.99
C TYR A 499 -8.10 -3.24 11.34
N LEU A 500 -8.32 -2.28 10.43
CA LEU A 500 -9.20 -1.13 10.65
C LEU A 500 -10.67 -1.51 10.87
N THR A 501 -11.11 -2.66 10.34
CA THR A 501 -12.44 -3.23 10.60
C THR A 501 -12.50 -4.12 11.84
N GLY A 502 -11.37 -4.33 12.53
CA GLY A 502 -11.27 -5.15 13.75
C GLY A 502 -11.40 -6.65 13.50
N THR A 503 -11.14 -7.12 12.27
CA THR A 503 -11.22 -8.55 11.91
C THR A 503 -9.90 -9.29 12.19
N GLU A 504 -8.75 -8.61 12.08
CA GLU A 504 -7.53 -8.99 12.80
C GLU A 504 -7.25 -8.00 13.93
N SER A 505 -6.92 -8.53 15.11
CA SER A 505 -6.63 -7.74 16.32
C SER A 505 -5.14 -7.48 16.56
N ASN A 506 -4.25 -8.20 15.87
CA ASN A 506 -2.80 -8.10 16.07
C ASN A 506 -2.18 -7.03 15.15
N PRO A 507 -1.68 -5.90 15.68
CA PRO A 507 -1.06 -4.86 14.85
C PRO A 507 0.27 -5.29 14.22
N LEU A 508 0.95 -6.32 14.74
CA LEU A 508 2.32 -6.73 14.33
C LEU A 508 2.51 -6.79 12.82
N TRP A 509 1.60 -7.47 12.10
CA TRP A 509 1.73 -7.67 10.64
C TRP A 509 1.55 -6.37 9.86
N VAL A 510 0.70 -5.45 10.35
CA VAL A 510 0.49 -4.15 9.74
C VAL A 510 1.67 -3.23 10.04
N THR A 511 2.19 -3.22 11.27
CA THR A 511 3.36 -2.43 11.68
C THR A 511 4.62 -2.85 10.93
N ILE A 512 4.95 -4.15 10.93
CA ILE A 512 6.12 -4.69 10.21
C ILE A 512 5.96 -4.50 8.70
N GLY A 513 4.76 -4.72 8.16
CA GLY A 513 4.50 -4.52 6.74
C GLY A 513 4.66 -3.05 6.30
N ALA A 514 4.23 -2.10 7.14
CA ALA A 514 4.41 -0.67 6.88
C ALA A 514 5.89 -0.24 6.94
N LEU A 515 6.67 -0.76 7.90
CA LEU A 515 8.12 -0.54 7.95
C LEU A 515 8.82 -1.07 6.68
N ILE A 516 8.47 -2.29 6.23
CA ILE A 516 9.02 -2.85 4.99
C ILE A 516 8.62 -2.00 3.76
N MET A 517 7.41 -1.43 3.73
CA MET A 517 7.00 -0.47 2.69
C MET A 517 7.86 0.81 2.71
N CYS A 518 8.15 1.41 3.88
CA CYS A 518 9.03 2.59 3.97
C CYS A 518 10.36 2.34 3.26
N PHE A 519 11.07 1.25 3.61
CA PHE A 519 12.34 0.93 2.95
C PHE A 519 12.17 0.46 1.50
N THR A 520 11.01 -0.05 1.09
CA THR A 520 10.75 -0.40 -0.32
C THR A 520 10.76 0.85 -1.20
N GLU A 521 10.24 1.99 -0.71
CA GLU A 521 10.39 3.28 -1.39
C GLU A 521 11.83 3.80 -1.31
N THR A 522 12.50 3.71 -0.14
CA THR A 522 13.92 4.08 0.01
C THR A 522 14.83 3.37 -1.00
N ALA A 523 14.70 2.05 -1.11
CA ALA A 523 15.55 1.21 -1.95
C ALA A 523 15.33 1.49 -3.44
N LYS A 524 14.07 1.74 -3.84
CA LYS A 524 13.67 2.13 -5.20
C LYS A 524 14.10 3.55 -5.57
N GLY A 525 14.17 4.45 -4.59
CA GLY A 525 14.15 5.90 -4.81
C GLY A 525 12.71 6.38 -4.97
N ASP A 526 12.21 7.12 -3.99
CA ASP A 526 10.83 7.64 -4.01
C ASP A 526 10.72 8.82 -5.01
N THR A 527 9.84 8.69 -5.99
CA THR A 527 9.57 9.76 -6.97
C THR A 527 8.36 10.63 -6.61
N ASN A 528 7.63 10.27 -5.54
CA ASN A 528 6.26 10.76 -5.30
C ASN A 528 6.00 11.21 -3.85
N GLY A 529 6.93 11.02 -2.91
CA GLY A 529 6.77 11.35 -1.50
C GLY A 529 5.95 10.33 -0.67
N VAL A 530 5.64 9.17 -1.25
CA VAL A 530 4.88 8.07 -0.62
C VAL A 530 5.55 7.55 0.66
N ILE A 531 6.87 7.71 0.79
CA ILE A 531 7.61 7.35 2.00
C ILE A 531 7.14 8.15 3.24
N PHE A 532 6.76 9.41 3.08
CA PHE A 532 6.31 10.26 4.19
C PHE A 532 4.91 9.84 4.68
N ASP A 533 3.99 9.52 3.76
CA ASP A 533 2.70 8.91 4.09
C ASP A 533 2.88 7.60 4.89
N HIS A 534 3.84 6.77 4.49
CA HIS A 534 4.15 5.53 5.20
C HIS A 534 4.74 5.79 6.60
N ILE A 535 5.74 6.66 6.76
CA ILE A 535 6.33 6.96 8.08
C ILE A 535 5.30 7.55 9.05
N GLN A 536 4.45 8.47 8.58
CA GLN A 536 3.37 9.04 9.40
C GLN A 536 2.33 7.98 9.82
N ALA A 537 1.98 7.05 8.93
CA ALA A 537 1.08 5.94 9.25
C ALA A 537 1.70 4.91 10.22
N VAL A 538 3.04 4.72 10.17
CA VAL A 538 3.78 3.78 11.03
C VAL A 538 3.83 4.25 12.48
N GLY A 539 4.01 5.55 12.75
CA GLY A 539 4.24 6.07 14.11
C GLY A 539 3.19 5.65 15.16
N PRO A 540 1.88 5.83 14.90
CA PRO A 540 0.82 5.36 15.80
C PRO A 540 0.80 3.83 15.95
N LEU A 541 1.14 3.07 14.91
CA LEU A 541 1.17 1.60 14.93
C LEU A 541 2.35 1.07 15.76
N VAL A 542 3.54 1.66 15.61
CA VAL A 542 4.74 1.34 16.41
C VAL A 542 4.53 1.76 17.87
N THR A 543 4.00 2.96 18.12
CA THR A 543 3.63 3.40 19.48
C THR A 543 2.67 2.41 20.13
N ASN A 544 1.60 2.02 19.44
CA ASN A 544 0.59 1.09 19.99
C ASN A 544 1.17 -0.31 20.27
N LEU A 545 2.03 -0.83 19.38
CA LEU A 545 2.68 -2.12 19.52
C LEU A 545 3.67 -2.14 20.70
N LEU A 546 4.57 -1.15 20.77
CA LEU A 546 5.64 -1.10 21.79
C LEU A 546 5.16 -0.71 23.19
N THR A 547 4.05 0.04 23.32
CA THR A 547 3.52 0.49 24.62
C THR A 547 2.44 -0.43 25.19
N LYS A 548 1.48 -0.91 24.37
CA LYS A 548 0.31 -1.66 24.87
C LYS A 548 0.44 -3.17 24.72
N LEU A 549 1.28 -3.65 23.81
CA LEU A 549 1.48 -5.08 23.53
C LEU A 549 2.96 -5.52 23.60
N PRO A 550 3.80 -5.02 24.54
CA PRO A 550 5.23 -5.39 24.58
C PRO A 550 5.46 -6.89 24.81
N HIS A 551 4.54 -7.56 25.48
CA HIS A 551 4.57 -9.01 25.75
C HIS A 551 4.37 -9.89 24.49
N LEU A 552 4.03 -9.31 23.34
CA LEU A 552 3.95 -10.02 22.05
C LEU A 552 5.27 -9.97 21.25
N LEU A 553 6.30 -9.26 21.75
CA LEU A 553 7.57 -9.08 21.07
C LEU A 553 8.72 -9.73 21.85
N PRO A 554 9.57 -10.54 21.21
CA PRO A 554 10.91 -10.82 21.73
C PRO A 554 11.73 -9.53 21.85
N ASP A 555 12.59 -9.41 22.86
CA ASP A 555 13.35 -8.18 23.13
C ASP A 555 14.18 -7.70 21.93
N GLY A 556 14.78 -8.62 21.18
CA GLY A 556 15.53 -8.30 19.97
C GLY A 556 14.67 -7.73 18.82
N LEU A 557 13.39 -8.11 18.73
CA LEU A 557 12.44 -7.52 17.80
C LEU A 557 11.94 -6.16 18.30
N CYS A 558 11.72 -6.02 19.61
CA CYS A 558 11.35 -4.78 20.27
C CYS A 558 12.43 -3.68 20.06
N ALA A 559 13.70 -4.02 20.28
CA ALA A 559 14.84 -3.13 20.02
C ALA A 559 14.96 -2.77 18.53
N PHE A 560 14.89 -3.75 17.62
CA PHE A 560 14.98 -3.52 16.18
C PHE A 560 13.85 -2.64 15.63
N VAL A 561 12.59 -2.88 16.03
CA VAL A 561 11.45 -2.03 15.62
C VAL A 561 11.57 -0.61 16.17
N THR A 562 12.11 -0.44 17.38
CA THR A 562 12.40 0.87 17.96
C THR A 562 13.50 1.58 17.17
N GLU A 563 14.64 0.92 16.92
CA GLU A 563 15.75 1.46 16.13
C GLU A 563 15.28 1.91 14.74
N TYR A 564 14.63 1.00 13.99
CA TYR A 564 14.18 1.21 12.62
C TYR A 564 13.26 2.44 12.54
N TYR A 565 12.20 2.50 13.35
CA TYR A 565 11.28 3.62 13.26
C TYR A 565 11.92 4.96 13.64
N ILE A 566 12.66 4.99 14.76
CA ILE A 566 13.30 6.21 15.27
C ILE A 566 14.33 6.73 14.27
N TYR A 567 15.17 5.84 13.73
CA TYR A 567 16.14 6.16 12.68
C TYR A 567 15.44 6.77 11.47
N THR A 568 14.49 6.05 10.86
CA THR A 568 13.82 6.47 9.62
C THR A 568 13.01 7.76 9.83
N ALA A 569 12.34 7.93 10.97
CA ALA A 569 11.63 9.16 11.28
C ALA A 569 12.58 10.37 11.40
N ILE A 570 13.63 10.24 12.21
CA ILE A 570 14.57 11.34 12.51
C ILE A 570 15.32 11.81 11.25
N VAL A 571 15.89 10.88 10.48
CA VAL A 571 16.64 11.26 9.26
C VAL A 571 15.74 11.81 8.15
N SER A 572 14.43 11.57 8.22
CA SER A 572 13.44 12.13 7.30
C SER A 572 12.97 13.55 7.69
N MET A 573 13.22 14.01 8.92
CA MET A 573 12.76 15.32 9.39
C MET A 573 13.28 16.47 8.53
N ILE A 574 14.54 16.37 8.07
CA ILE A 574 15.20 17.38 7.22
C ILE A 574 14.55 17.52 5.82
N SER A 575 13.75 16.52 5.42
CA SER A 575 13.00 16.49 4.16
C SER A 575 11.56 17.01 4.28
N THR A 576 10.98 17.02 5.48
CA THR A 576 9.61 17.52 5.74
C THR A 576 9.57 19.03 5.88
N ASP A 577 8.47 19.65 5.44
CA ASP A 577 8.21 21.07 5.64
C ASP A 577 8.25 21.43 7.13
N PRO A 578 9.12 22.37 7.56
CA PRO A 578 9.14 22.86 8.94
C PRO A 578 7.78 23.33 9.45
N SER A 579 6.87 23.81 8.59
CA SER A 579 5.53 24.26 8.98
C SER A 579 4.62 23.15 9.53
N ALA A 580 4.90 21.87 9.23
CA ALA A 580 4.07 20.74 9.63
C ALA A 580 4.23 20.32 11.12
N GLY A 581 5.34 20.71 11.76
CA GLY A 581 5.63 20.40 13.16
C GLY A 581 6.13 18.97 13.43
N THR A 582 6.98 18.84 14.46
CA THR A 582 7.72 17.61 14.79
C THR A 582 6.85 16.51 15.42
N GLY A 583 5.82 16.90 16.19
CA GLY A 583 4.89 15.98 16.89
C GLY A 583 4.00 15.10 15.98
N LEU A 584 4.14 15.19 14.65
CA LEU A 584 3.51 14.27 13.70
C LEU A 584 4.32 12.97 13.49
N LEU A 585 5.64 13.00 13.74
CA LEU A 585 6.57 11.91 13.47
C LEU A 585 7.11 11.22 14.74
N LEU A 586 7.17 11.93 15.87
CA LEU A 586 7.69 11.39 17.13
C LEU A 586 6.64 11.54 18.23
N SER A 587 6.43 10.45 18.99
CA SER A 587 5.61 10.45 20.20
C SER A 587 6.52 10.36 21.43
N PRO A 588 6.20 11.04 22.56
CA PRO A 588 7.05 11.04 23.75
C PRO A 588 7.34 9.63 24.31
N ASP A 589 6.39 8.70 24.16
CA ASP A 589 6.57 7.30 24.55
C ASP A 589 7.68 6.61 23.73
N LEU A 590 7.79 6.92 22.43
CA LEU A 590 8.82 6.37 21.55
C LEU A 590 10.17 7.05 21.76
N GLU A 591 10.20 8.36 21.99
CA GLU A 591 11.44 9.07 22.36
C GLU A 591 12.02 8.52 23.66
N HIS A 592 11.20 8.33 24.69
CA HIS A 592 11.65 7.77 25.96
C HIS A 592 12.12 6.30 25.81
N LYS A 593 11.44 5.50 24.97
CA LYS A 593 11.87 4.14 24.62
C LYS A 593 13.24 4.13 23.94
N ALA A 594 13.48 5.09 23.03
CA ALA A 594 14.73 5.23 22.29
C ALA A 594 15.88 5.76 23.17
N GLN A 595 15.59 6.68 24.09
CA GLN A 595 16.54 7.15 25.11
C GLN A 595 16.99 5.98 26.00
N SER A 596 16.04 5.21 26.55
CA SER A 596 16.35 4.02 27.35
C SER A 596 17.16 2.97 26.57
N LEU A 597 16.89 2.81 25.28
CA LEU A 597 17.69 1.95 24.39
C LEU A 597 19.13 2.48 24.23
N ALA A 598 19.32 3.78 24.00
CA ALA A 598 20.63 4.41 23.91
C ALA A 598 21.42 4.33 25.24
N GLU A 599 20.76 4.59 26.37
CA GLU A 599 21.33 4.47 27.73
C GLU A 599 21.81 3.04 28.06
N SER A 600 21.17 2.01 27.48
CA SER A 600 21.61 0.62 27.64
C SER A 600 22.93 0.28 26.91
N GLY A 601 23.52 1.24 26.17
CA GLY A 601 24.71 1.02 25.35
C GLY A 601 24.44 0.22 24.07
N TYR A 602 23.19 0.23 23.59
CA TYR A 602 22.76 -0.50 22.40
C TYR A 602 23.58 -0.10 21.15
N VAL A 603 24.14 -1.11 20.48
CA VAL A 603 24.77 -0.95 19.15
C VAL A 603 23.86 -1.61 18.12
N GLY A 604 23.25 -0.79 17.27
CA GLY A 604 22.26 -1.20 16.28
C GLY A 604 22.80 -1.30 14.85
N GLN A 605 21.98 -1.76 13.91
CA GLN A 605 22.37 -2.01 12.50
C GLN A 605 21.99 -0.88 11.54
N LEU A 606 21.41 0.22 12.04
CA LEU A 606 21.13 1.47 11.33
C LEU A 606 21.81 2.65 12.03
N CYS A 607 21.68 2.70 13.36
CA CYS A 607 22.19 3.77 14.22
C CYS A 607 23.60 3.51 14.77
N GLY A 608 24.18 2.33 14.52
CA GLY A 608 25.49 1.94 15.05
C GLY A 608 25.59 2.22 16.55
N SER A 609 26.59 2.99 16.98
CA SER A 609 26.71 3.49 18.36
C SER A 609 26.42 5.01 18.49
N TRP A 610 25.68 5.61 17.55
CA TRP A 610 25.38 7.06 17.51
C TRP A 610 23.88 7.39 17.61
N LEU A 611 23.05 6.44 18.06
CA LEU A 611 21.61 6.66 18.35
C LEU A 611 21.37 7.88 19.25
N SER A 612 22.22 8.11 20.25
CA SER A 612 22.15 9.28 21.14
C SER A 612 22.34 10.61 20.42
N LEU A 613 23.17 10.69 19.37
CA LEU A 613 23.31 11.89 18.54
C LEU A 613 22.08 12.11 17.67
N LEU A 614 21.48 11.04 17.14
CA LEU A 614 20.24 11.15 16.35
C LEU A 614 19.09 11.72 17.19
N LEU A 615 18.98 11.32 18.46
CA LEU A 615 17.98 11.85 19.41
C LEU A 615 18.14 13.35 19.74
N LEU A 616 19.23 14.00 19.32
CA LEU A 616 19.38 15.46 19.40
C LEU A 616 18.80 16.17 18.17
N ILE A 617 18.69 15.51 17.01
CA ILE A 617 18.22 16.11 15.75
C ILE A 617 16.81 16.70 15.88
N PRO A 618 15.80 16.07 16.54
CA PRO A 618 14.49 16.69 16.74
C PRO A 618 14.57 18.03 17.49
N ARG A 619 15.35 18.10 18.57
CA ARG A 619 15.55 19.34 19.35
C ARG A 619 16.27 20.43 18.54
N ILE A 620 17.18 20.05 17.64
CA ILE A 620 17.84 20.97 16.71
C ILE A 620 16.85 21.45 15.62
N PHE A 621 15.99 20.56 15.12
CA PHE A 621 14.92 20.89 14.17
C PHE A 621 13.95 21.91 14.76
N ASP A 622 13.42 21.67 15.97
CA ASP A 622 12.54 22.60 16.69
C ASP A 622 13.21 23.94 17.03
N PHE A 623 14.54 23.96 17.20
CA PHE A 623 15.31 25.18 17.41
C PHE A 623 15.45 25.99 16.11
N GLY A 624 15.84 25.35 15.01
CA GLY A 624 15.96 26.03 13.70
C GLY A 624 14.61 26.45 13.12
N HIS A 625 13.57 25.62 13.24
CA HIS A 625 12.22 25.95 12.77
C HIS A 625 11.68 27.21 13.46
N ARG A 626 11.79 27.31 14.79
CA ARG A 626 11.39 28.53 15.53
C ARG A 626 12.08 29.79 14.97
N ARG A 627 13.32 29.67 14.50
CA ARG A 627 14.07 30.77 13.88
C ARG A 627 13.59 31.15 12.48
N VAL A 628 13.14 30.17 11.68
CA VAL A 628 12.53 30.41 10.35
C VAL A 628 11.12 31.01 10.50
N ALA A 629 10.37 30.58 11.51
CA ALA A 629 9.03 31.11 11.81
C ALA A 629 9.04 32.49 12.51
N ALA A 630 10.16 32.89 13.12
CA ALA A 630 10.31 34.16 13.85
C ALA A 630 10.48 35.39 12.94
N SER A 631 9.61 35.54 11.93
CA SER A 631 9.42 36.80 11.19
C SER A 631 8.53 37.81 11.95
N VAL A 632 8.51 37.71 13.29
CA VAL A 632 7.64 38.45 14.21
C VAL A 632 8.49 38.91 15.40
N ASP A 633 8.40 40.20 15.75
CA ASP A 633 9.11 40.78 16.88
C ASP A 633 8.77 40.10 18.23
N PRO A 634 9.71 40.02 19.19
CA PRO A 634 11.04 40.65 19.19
C PRO A 634 12.13 39.83 18.45
N PRO A 635 13.25 40.46 18.07
CA PRO A 635 14.34 39.79 17.34
C PRO A 635 15.00 38.67 18.17
N PHE A 636 14.98 37.46 17.61
CA PHE A 636 15.76 36.30 18.07
C PHE A 636 17.27 36.60 18.07
N PRO A 637 18.08 36.09 19.03
CA PRO A 637 17.75 35.07 20.04
C PRO A 637 17.45 35.64 21.43
N ALA A 638 16.55 35.00 22.16
CA ALA A 638 16.37 35.24 23.59
C ALA A 638 17.53 34.61 24.40
N ALA A 639 17.66 34.98 25.68
CA ALA A 639 18.67 34.40 26.57
C ALA A 639 18.57 32.86 26.63
N ASP A 640 17.33 32.35 26.65
CA ASP A 640 17.05 30.91 26.67
C ASP A 640 17.48 30.21 25.37
N ASP A 641 17.48 30.89 24.22
CA ASP A 641 17.94 30.31 22.96
C ASP A 641 19.46 30.13 22.94
N PHE A 642 20.23 31.03 23.56
CA PHE A 642 21.67 30.84 23.76
C PHE A 642 21.96 29.67 24.72
N LEU A 643 21.16 29.51 25.78
CA LEU A 643 21.29 28.38 26.72
C LEU A 643 20.93 27.05 26.04
N ASN A 644 19.85 27.01 25.26
CA ASN A 644 19.45 25.84 24.48
C ASN A 644 20.52 25.45 23.45
N PHE A 645 21.06 26.42 22.70
CA PHE A 645 22.15 26.20 21.74
C PHE A 645 23.42 25.69 22.45
N GLY A 646 23.78 26.29 23.59
CA GLY A 646 24.94 25.88 24.39
C GLY A 646 24.81 24.46 24.97
N SER A 647 23.62 24.08 25.44
CA SER A 647 23.32 22.72 25.88
C SER A 647 23.47 21.73 24.73
N LEU A 648 22.79 21.96 23.59
CA LEU A 648 22.87 21.09 22.42
C LEU A 648 24.31 20.98 21.91
N GLN A 649 25.08 22.07 21.86
CA GLN A 649 26.47 22.03 21.44
C GLN A 649 27.34 21.22 22.42
N PHE A 650 27.13 21.34 23.73
CA PHE A 650 27.83 20.54 24.74
C PHE A 650 27.45 19.05 24.65
N GLU A 651 26.17 18.74 24.47
CA GLU A 651 25.66 17.36 24.31
C GLU A 651 26.24 16.68 23.05
N ILE A 652 26.38 17.43 21.94
CA ILE A 652 27.03 16.92 20.72
C ILE A 652 28.55 16.73 20.95
N THR A 653 29.26 17.74 21.48
CA THR A 653 30.73 17.68 21.58
C THR A 653 31.25 16.77 22.70
N SER A 654 30.41 16.45 23.70
CA SER A 654 30.72 15.46 24.74
C SER A 654 30.41 14.01 24.35
N PHE A 655 29.80 13.75 23.18
CA PHE A 655 29.58 12.40 22.68
C PHE A 655 30.90 11.64 22.47
N VAL A 656 30.91 10.38 22.93
CA VAL A 656 31.99 9.41 22.73
C VAL A 656 31.37 8.10 22.21
N PRO A 657 31.86 7.52 21.10
CA PRO A 657 31.43 6.20 20.63
C PRO A 657 31.62 5.09 21.67
N SER A 658 30.85 4.00 21.56
CA SER A 658 30.96 2.88 22.50
C SER A 658 32.37 2.26 22.47
N PRO A 659 33.03 1.99 23.62
CA PRO A 659 34.38 1.42 23.66
C PRO A 659 34.46 -0.03 23.15
N SER A 660 33.33 -0.69 22.91
CA SER A 660 33.25 -2.02 22.27
C SER A 660 32.99 -1.96 20.75
N ALA A 661 32.87 -0.77 20.17
CA ALA A 661 32.60 -0.58 18.74
C ALA A 661 33.82 -0.94 17.86
N SER A 662 33.55 -1.33 16.61
CA SER A 662 34.61 -1.51 15.61
C SER A 662 35.17 -0.15 15.16
N SER A 663 36.38 -0.13 14.60
CA SER A 663 37.00 1.12 14.13
C SER A 663 36.14 1.86 13.09
N GLU A 664 35.40 1.14 12.24
CA GLU A 664 34.49 1.76 11.26
C GLU A 664 33.30 2.44 11.96
N VAL A 665 32.72 1.80 12.98
CA VAL A 665 31.61 2.34 13.78
C VAL A 665 32.04 3.58 14.58
N THR A 666 33.24 3.54 15.16
CA THR A 666 33.83 4.68 15.87
C THR A 666 34.06 5.88 14.94
N ILE A 667 34.65 5.67 13.76
CA ILE A 667 34.84 6.73 12.74
C ILE A 667 33.48 7.26 12.27
N CYS A 668 32.52 6.39 11.97
CA CYS A 668 31.18 6.78 11.56
C CYS A 668 30.46 7.64 12.62
N GLY A 669 30.56 7.25 13.90
CA GLY A 669 30.04 8.04 15.02
C GLY A 669 30.65 9.43 15.11
N TYR A 670 31.94 9.60 14.82
CA TYR A 670 32.56 10.92 14.73
C TYR A 670 32.11 11.73 13.50
N ILE A 671 31.88 11.11 12.33
CA ILE A 671 31.30 11.82 11.17
C ILE A 671 29.88 12.30 11.50
N PHE A 672 29.06 11.46 12.14
CA PHE A 672 27.74 11.85 12.64
C PHE A 672 27.83 12.99 13.67
N GLN A 673 28.80 12.97 14.58
CA GLN A 673 29.04 14.08 15.52
C GLN A 673 29.30 15.40 14.77
N GLN A 674 30.16 15.39 13.75
CA GLN A 674 30.44 16.58 12.96
C GLN A 674 29.21 17.02 12.15
N ALA A 675 28.45 16.09 11.56
CA ALA A 675 27.23 16.41 10.80
C ALA A 675 26.14 17.03 11.69
N VAL A 676 25.86 16.46 12.86
CA VAL A 676 24.88 17.02 13.82
C VAL A 676 25.36 18.37 14.36
N HIS A 677 26.68 18.57 14.55
CA HIS A 677 27.24 19.88 14.91
C HIS A 677 27.09 20.92 13.80
N LEU A 678 27.31 20.56 12.53
CA LEU A 678 27.05 21.44 11.37
C LEU A 678 25.57 21.81 11.24
N TYR A 679 24.66 20.86 11.50
CA TYR A 679 23.22 21.10 11.48
C TYR A 679 22.80 22.12 12.54
N LEU A 680 23.35 22.01 13.77
CA LEU A 680 23.15 23.00 14.83
C LEU A 680 23.81 24.35 14.50
N LEU A 681 25.05 24.38 14.01
CA LEU A 681 25.77 25.61 13.67
C LEU A 681 25.04 26.45 12.61
N THR A 682 24.48 25.78 11.60
CA THR A 682 23.71 26.42 10.52
C THR A 682 22.33 26.91 10.97
N ALA A 683 21.73 26.31 12.01
CA ALA A 683 20.43 26.70 12.56
C ALA A 683 20.39 28.18 13.03
N LEU A 684 21.51 28.71 13.54
CA LEU A 684 21.62 30.10 13.99
C LEU A 684 21.54 31.13 12.84
N GLY A 685 21.71 30.70 11.58
CA GLY A 685 21.68 31.56 10.39
C GLY A 685 22.88 32.50 10.26
N ILE A 686 22.90 33.23 9.14
CA ILE A 686 23.97 34.18 8.79
C ILE A 686 23.54 35.60 9.20
N GLY A 687 24.27 36.21 10.15
CA GLY A 687 24.11 37.62 10.54
C GLY A 687 25.46 38.33 10.58
N ASP A 688 25.53 39.52 9.99
CA ASP A 688 26.79 40.10 9.47
C ASP A 688 27.94 40.24 10.48
N GLU A 689 27.71 40.72 11.70
CA GLU A 689 28.81 40.88 12.69
C GLU A 689 29.26 39.57 13.35
N ARG A 690 28.42 38.53 13.39
CA ARG A 690 28.76 37.23 14.01
C ARG A 690 29.33 36.22 13.02
N GLN A 691 29.29 36.54 11.72
CA GLN A 691 29.77 35.70 10.62
C GLN A 691 31.13 35.06 10.89
N LEU A 692 32.15 35.83 11.26
CA LEU A 692 33.55 35.35 11.21
C LEU A 692 33.80 34.18 12.17
N THR A 693 33.40 34.28 13.43
CA THR A 693 33.60 33.21 14.42
C THR A 693 32.76 31.97 14.09
N GLN A 694 31.55 32.15 13.57
CA GLN A 694 30.68 31.05 13.15
C GLN A 694 31.23 30.35 11.90
N GLN A 695 31.73 31.10 10.91
CA GLN A 695 32.38 30.58 9.70
C GLN A 695 33.66 29.79 10.03
N LEU A 696 34.49 30.30 10.96
CA LEU A 696 35.69 29.59 11.43
C LEU A 696 35.32 28.27 12.15
N SER A 697 34.27 28.27 12.96
CA SER A 697 33.78 27.03 13.57
C SER A 697 33.23 26.05 12.53
N LEU A 698 32.50 26.54 11.52
CA LEU A 698 31.90 25.72 10.47
C LEU A 698 32.96 25.08 9.56
N GLU A 699 33.99 25.83 9.14
CA GLU A 699 35.12 25.27 8.37
C GLU A 699 35.97 24.29 9.19
N HIS A 700 36.15 24.52 10.49
CA HIS A 700 36.82 23.55 11.37
C HIS A 700 36.04 22.23 11.47
N THR A 701 34.73 22.30 11.71
CA THR A 701 33.86 21.11 11.78
C THR A 701 33.77 20.39 10.42
N LEU A 702 33.73 21.13 9.29
CA LEU A 702 33.85 20.55 7.94
C LEU A 702 35.19 19.85 7.72
N ALA A 703 36.33 20.50 7.99
CA ALA A 703 37.65 19.90 7.81
C ALA A 703 37.81 18.63 8.65
N SER A 704 37.24 18.62 9.87
CA SER A 704 37.18 17.44 10.73
C SER A 704 36.32 16.32 10.11
N ALA A 705 35.15 16.65 9.55
CA ALA A 705 34.28 15.70 8.88
C ALA A 705 34.94 15.04 7.65
N PHE A 706 35.62 15.83 6.80
CA PHE A 706 36.36 15.31 5.64
C PHE A 706 37.53 14.41 6.06
N SER A 707 38.29 14.79 7.08
CA SER A 707 39.37 13.95 7.65
C SER A 707 38.86 12.57 8.10
N TYR A 708 37.67 12.48 8.70
CA TYR A 708 37.06 11.19 9.05
C TYR A 708 36.48 10.44 7.84
N LEU A 709 35.94 11.15 6.83
CA LEU A 709 35.45 10.53 5.58
C LEU A 709 36.58 9.90 4.75
N GLU A 710 37.77 10.49 4.73
CA GLU A 710 38.97 9.95 4.07
C GLU A 710 39.47 8.66 4.74
N GLN A 711 39.33 8.54 6.06
CA GLN A 711 39.69 7.34 6.83
C GLN A 711 38.75 6.15 6.58
N LEU A 712 37.55 6.39 6.05
CA LEU A 712 36.52 5.37 5.85
C LEU A 712 36.34 5.05 4.35
N PRO A 713 36.60 3.81 3.88
CA PRO A 713 36.40 3.45 2.47
C PRO A 713 34.95 3.68 2.00
N ALA A 714 34.77 4.27 0.81
CA ALA A 714 33.44 4.53 0.22
C ALA A 714 32.65 3.25 -0.08
N SER A 715 33.34 2.12 -0.24
CA SER A 715 32.76 0.79 -0.44
C SER A 715 32.49 0.00 0.85
N ALA A 716 32.74 0.57 2.04
CA ALA A 716 32.46 -0.10 3.31
C ALA A 716 30.94 -0.13 3.57
N ARG A 717 30.42 -1.23 4.14
CA ARG A 717 28.97 -1.42 4.35
C ARG A 717 28.36 -0.34 5.25
N ILE A 718 29.14 0.21 6.18
CA ILE A 718 28.65 1.23 7.11
C ILE A 718 28.19 2.53 6.42
N ASN A 719 28.56 2.73 5.16
CA ASN A 719 28.05 3.84 4.37
C ASN A 719 26.55 3.74 4.03
N THR A 720 25.86 2.59 4.23
CA THR A 720 24.39 2.48 4.08
C THR A 720 23.68 3.62 4.80
N SER A 721 24.03 3.88 6.05
CA SER A 721 23.36 4.87 6.89
C SER A 721 23.90 6.30 6.75
N MET A 722 24.78 6.56 5.78
CA MET A 722 25.51 7.84 5.68
C MET A 722 24.78 8.93 4.89
N CYS A 723 23.67 8.64 4.21
CA CYS A 723 22.98 9.58 3.33
C CYS A 723 22.65 10.91 4.04
N TRP A 724 22.14 10.86 5.28
CA TRP A 724 21.82 12.08 6.06
C TRP A 724 23.06 12.91 6.38
N ALA A 725 24.11 12.27 6.89
CA ALA A 725 25.35 12.96 7.27
C ALA A 725 26.04 13.58 6.04
N LEU A 726 26.06 12.87 4.91
CA LEU A 726 26.62 13.35 3.65
C LEU A 726 25.80 14.51 3.05
N ALA A 727 24.47 14.50 3.20
CA ALA A 727 23.63 15.62 2.78
C ALA A 727 23.90 16.89 3.61
N VAL A 728 24.06 16.77 4.93
CA VAL A 728 24.38 17.91 5.81
C VAL A 728 25.80 18.44 5.57
N ILE A 729 26.80 17.56 5.44
CA ILE A 729 28.18 17.95 5.12
C ILE A 729 28.26 18.58 3.72
N GLY A 730 27.63 17.95 2.72
CA GLY A 730 27.64 18.42 1.33
C GLY A 730 26.91 19.74 1.12
N SER A 731 25.77 19.96 1.78
CA SER A 731 25.04 21.24 1.71
C SER A 731 25.79 22.41 2.37
N CYS A 732 26.72 22.13 3.28
CA CYS A 732 27.66 23.10 3.84
C CYS A 732 28.94 23.28 2.99
N THR A 733 29.19 22.43 1.98
CA THR A 733 30.48 22.37 1.26
C THR A 733 30.52 23.33 0.06
N ARG A 734 31.41 24.32 0.16
CA ARG A 734 31.61 25.39 -0.85
C ARG A 734 32.78 25.19 -1.81
N ASP A 735 33.73 24.33 -1.46
CA ASP A 735 34.93 24.02 -2.24
C ASP A 735 34.68 22.87 -3.23
N GLU A 736 35.21 22.99 -4.45
CA GLU A 736 34.90 22.07 -5.54
C GLU A 736 35.71 20.76 -5.48
N GLU A 737 36.91 20.77 -4.88
CA GLU A 737 37.67 19.53 -4.62
C GLU A 737 36.94 18.66 -3.58
N ARG A 738 36.47 19.27 -2.48
CA ARG A 738 35.60 18.61 -1.49
C ARG A 738 34.27 18.12 -2.08
N ARG A 739 33.64 18.86 -3.01
CA ARG A 739 32.40 18.44 -3.69
C ARG A 739 32.63 17.23 -4.60
N GLU A 740 33.71 17.22 -5.37
CA GLU A 740 34.09 16.10 -6.22
C GLU A 740 34.37 14.83 -5.39
N LEU A 741 35.01 14.97 -4.22
CA LEU A 741 35.20 13.86 -3.27
C LEU A 741 33.85 13.26 -2.82
N LEU A 742 32.87 14.11 -2.46
CA LEU A 742 31.52 13.65 -2.09
C LEU A 742 30.78 13.00 -3.27
N ARG A 743 30.91 13.56 -4.48
CA ARG A 743 30.34 13.04 -5.73
C ARG A 743 30.86 11.63 -6.03
N GLN A 744 32.18 11.44 -6.03
CA GLN A 744 32.82 10.14 -6.22
C GLN A 744 32.47 9.15 -5.10
N ARG A 745 32.35 9.62 -3.85
CA ARG A 745 31.93 8.79 -2.72
C ARG A 745 30.51 8.25 -2.90
N LEU A 746 29.53 9.12 -3.19
CA LEU A 746 28.13 8.72 -3.36
C LEU A 746 27.94 7.80 -4.58
N GLN A 747 28.66 8.05 -5.68
CA GLN A 747 28.69 7.14 -6.83
C GLN A 747 29.25 5.75 -6.46
N THR A 748 30.35 5.71 -5.70
CA THR A 748 30.94 4.43 -5.23
C THR A 748 29.99 3.69 -4.29
N MET A 749 29.36 4.40 -3.35
CA MET A 749 28.35 3.85 -2.44
C MET A 749 27.16 3.27 -3.22
N PHE A 750 26.63 3.98 -4.21
CA PHE A 750 25.53 3.50 -5.05
C PHE A 750 25.91 2.20 -5.79
N LEU A 751 27.08 2.18 -6.45
CA LEU A 751 27.57 1.01 -7.19
C LEU A 751 27.83 -0.23 -6.31
N THR A 752 28.16 -0.05 -5.03
CA THR A 752 28.38 -1.18 -4.11
C THR A 752 27.13 -1.61 -3.35
N ILE A 753 26.38 -0.66 -2.80
CA ILE A 753 25.25 -0.90 -1.89
C ILE A 753 23.94 -1.08 -2.66
N GLY A 754 23.66 -0.28 -3.70
CA GLY A 754 22.52 -0.46 -4.59
C GLY A 754 21.19 0.20 -4.20
N LEU A 755 21.18 1.14 -3.24
CA LEU A 755 19.96 1.82 -2.80
C LEU A 755 19.73 3.13 -3.55
N GLY A 756 18.52 3.33 -4.08
CA GLY A 756 18.14 4.49 -4.90
C GLY A 756 18.31 5.83 -4.18
N ASN A 757 18.03 5.89 -2.87
CA ASN A 757 18.21 7.11 -2.08
C ASN A 757 19.65 7.67 -2.08
N ILE A 758 20.67 6.83 -2.27
CA ILE A 758 22.07 7.27 -2.41
C ILE A 758 22.24 8.12 -3.69
N SER A 759 21.64 7.66 -4.79
CA SER A 759 21.66 8.38 -6.08
C SER A 759 20.85 9.67 -6.00
N SER A 760 19.65 9.63 -5.40
CA SER A 760 18.84 10.83 -5.18
C SER A 760 19.54 11.85 -4.27
N THR A 761 20.26 11.40 -3.24
CA THR A 761 21.06 12.26 -2.34
C THR A 761 22.15 13.01 -3.11
N LEU A 762 22.79 12.36 -4.10
CA LEU A 762 23.73 13.04 -4.98
C LEU A 762 23.04 14.09 -5.86
N SER A 763 21.94 13.74 -6.54
CA SER A 763 21.18 14.69 -7.36
C SER A 763 20.78 15.93 -6.56
N LEU A 764 20.25 15.75 -5.35
CA LEU A 764 19.89 16.83 -4.44
C LEU A 764 21.08 17.76 -4.11
N LEU A 765 22.26 17.18 -3.87
CA LEU A 765 23.49 17.95 -3.60
C LEU A 765 23.91 18.79 -4.80
N GLU A 766 23.81 18.29 -6.04
CA GLU A 766 24.07 19.11 -7.24
C GLU A 766 23.12 20.31 -7.32
N HIS A 767 21.83 20.14 -7.00
CA HIS A 767 20.86 21.24 -6.94
C HIS A 767 21.20 22.28 -5.85
N ILE A 768 21.68 21.83 -4.69
CA ILE A 768 22.18 22.74 -3.63
C ILE A 768 23.45 23.46 -4.10
N TRP A 769 24.37 22.78 -4.78
CA TRP A 769 25.64 23.35 -5.21
C TRP A 769 25.50 24.39 -6.33
N MET A 770 24.41 24.35 -7.09
CA MET A 770 24.01 25.40 -8.06
C MET A 770 23.44 26.68 -7.39
N ARG A 771 23.01 26.64 -6.13
CA ARG A 771 22.52 27.84 -5.41
C ARG A 771 23.67 28.79 -5.04
N PRO A 772 23.41 30.10 -4.86
CA PRO A 772 24.39 31.04 -4.33
C PRO A 772 24.99 30.58 -3.00
N GLN A 773 26.30 30.77 -2.78
CA GLN A 773 27.02 30.33 -1.57
C GLN A 773 26.50 30.91 -0.24
N ARG A 774 25.62 31.92 -0.29
CA ARG A 774 24.91 32.51 0.86
C ARG A 774 23.60 31.79 1.22
N GLU A 775 23.01 31.06 0.27
CA GLU A 775 21.79 30.26 0.44
C GLU A 775 22.10 28.80 0.79
N GLN A 776 23.24 28.27 0.32
CA GLN A 776 23.71 26.90 0.58
C GLN A 776 23.70 26.57 2.09
N SER A 777 22.83 25.63 2.47
CA SER A 777 22.50 25.28 3.86
C SER A 777 21.72 23.96 3.90
N PRO A 778 21.85 23.12 4.95
CA PRO A 778 20.97 21.97 5.13
C PRO A 778 19.50 22.37 5.31
N TRP A 779 19.22 23.61 5.72
CA TRP A 779 17.87 24.13 5.95
C TRP A 779 17.08 24.46 4.67
N ILE A 780 17.73 24.43 3.49
CA ILE A 780 17.05 24.58 2.19
C ILE A 780 16.82 23.23 1.46
N ILE A 781 17.17 22.09 2.08
CA ILE A 781 16.96 20.75 1.50
C ILE A 781 15.49 20.54 1.12
N CYS A 782 14.58 20.74 2.09
CA CYS A 782 13.14 20.60 1.87
C CYS A 782 12.62 21.53 0.75
N GLN A 783 13.06 22.79 0.69
CA GLN A 783 12.69 23.72 -0.38
C GLN A 783 13.11 23.19 -1.76
N ILE A 784 14.37 22.76 -1.91
CA ILE A 784 14.91 22.25 -3.18
C ILE A 784 14.21 20.96 -3.61
N MET A 785 13.80 20.12 -2.66
CA MET A 785 12.99 18.93 -2.90
C MET A 785 11.63 19.28 -3.53
N TYR A 786 10.92 20.28 -3.00
CA TYR A 786 9.69 20.80 -3.62
C TYR A 786 9.94 21.49 -4.98
N GLU A 787 11.01 22.29 -5.12
CA GLU A 787 11.32 23.04 -6.36
C GLU A 787 11.68 22.15 -7.56
N HIS A 788 12.22 20.95 -7.31
CA HIS A 788 12.69 20.03 -8.35
C HIS A 788 11.91 18.69 -8.40
N GLU A 789 10.81 18.57 -7.64
CA GLU A 789 9.99 17.35 -7.53
C GLU A 789 10.77 16.09 -7.07
N ILE A 790 11.81 16.29 -6.23
CA ILE A 790 12.70 15.24 -5.73
C ILE A 790 12.29 14.84 -4.31
N TRP A 791 11.96 13.57 -4.07
CA TRP A 791 11.51 13.07 -2.76
C TRP A 791 12.51 12.05 -2.18
N ILE A 792 12.95 12.25 -0.94
CA ILE A 792 14.05 11.48 -0.34
C ILE A 792 13.82 11.31 1.17
N SER A 793 13.83 10.07 1.63
CA SER A 793 14.23 9.76 3.00
C SER A 793 15.72 9.41 3.01
N PHE A 794 16.46 9.98 3.95
CA PHE A 794 17.90 9.73 4.12
C PHE A 794 18.22 8.48 4.97
N ALA A 795 17.24 7.58 5.12
CA ALA A 795 17.35 6.31 5.84
C ALA A 795 18.19 5.27 5.08
#